data_AF-A0A932R3Q4-F1
#
_entry.id   AF-A0A932R3Q4-F1
#
_cell.length_a   1.000
_cell.length_b   1.000
_cell.length_c   1.000
_cell.angle_alpha   90.00
_cell.angle_beta   90.00
_cell.angle_gamma   90.00
#
_symmetry.space_group_name_H-M   'P 1'
#
loop_
_entity.id
_entity.type
_entity.pdbx_description
1 polymer ?
#
loop_
_entity_poly.entity_id
_entity_poly.type
_entity_poly.pdbx_seq_one_letter_code
_entity_poly.pdbx_strand_id
1 'polypeptide(L)'
;MVQRRGPVLLVLCVASIALLVTGCGNGAKTSSQTPATNTQQSSNQNQTQQQNPPTQPPAQNTTPSTPPTSQTTTATPPTQQPAATNNTQSNPPQNTQQPGTSPQTGTNSTNTSSTPSVPATTTPPVELGPLKVAAVQSFPENGYLALGGSIALNATIENTTDQPVSQKVALSLNNNPISAQDVQLAPHEQKIYYFEVKNISKIGPQIVGVLDWVRSLEVVEPALDPSVRAGQVPADARVVSQTEGIDETGIPGGEVITSEFSPPKTFNPYASQETSSSAVFMRMHSFLLEENPVNFKLEPGLARSWEISPDGLVITFHLREGVKFSDGTPFTADDVVFTLNDVIMNCDIPNNFTDSYIVNGKHVRYEKIDDNTFKAILPAVYRPFFDVIKNDPILPKHLLQRKVARDVAGAWQNYSLAQCGFSDNRQAFRDTFADQLRKSGASDPTQQVDDRFKLIGTKFSALSEAIKGQNVADIKGAALELTTALQALKSDLPSLTADLQAVIDEAVSQLSGIEALAQAGTWGVSPGSFSDSWTVAANPSEFVGLGPYVIKRYDVEQQVILDRNPYYWKVDTNGVQLPYFERYVVLIFKDINTELAKFTTGETDVYDLDNPLRPQDWPQIKKEADAKGWETINGGPVFGTLWVALNQDAEVRGAPGNLSRRTLQEVFRDLKFREAFAFSVDKQTLIQNVFSGIGFSQWSPVSVPSPFFDNSNGPDYDPYAFDPDKSKALLDSIGLKDTDGDGVRNITNEFLKNHGFSDADIAKLPAENDRELEFVLATNQANDIRDRVSQGLVYDAQQVGIRINYKPSDFNALVTDLLGSKYDAILLGLTGDSDPNSAVNIWKTRGHLHAWRYSAADNPQDWEKQVDQLLDEGVATYDFDKAKGYYVEFQHLVRDNLPLIYLMNQRFLYASKKGLANNKRFQANAYFGYDGGRGFDDILWWRDEARRTETLKN
;
A
#
# COMPACT_ATOMS: atom_id res chain seq x y z
N MET A 1 0.26 -38.16 16.59
CA MET A 1 -0.56 -36.97 16.93
C MET A 1 0.24 -36.11 17.90
N VAL A 2 0.75 -34.95 17.47
CA VAL A 2 1.51 -34.02 18.33
C VAL A 2 1.10 -32.60 17.95
N GLN A 3 0.71 -31.78 18.93
CA GLN A 3 0.41 -30.37 18.71
C GLN A 3 1.71 -29.56 18.70
N ARG A 4 2.08 -28.97 17.55
CA ARG A 4 3.07 -27.89 17.51
C ARG A 4 2.36 -26.56 17.75
N ARG A 5 2.67 -25.90 18.87
CA ARG A 5 2.42 -24.47 19.08
C ARG A 5 3.76 -23.73 18.96
N GLY A 6 3.94 -23.05 17.84
CA GLY A 6 4.98 -22.02 17.62
C GLY A 6 4.33 -20.62 17.63
N PRO A 7 5.12 -19.55 17.46
CA PRO A 7 4.61 -18.17 17.51
C PRO A 7 3.59 -17.87 16.39
N VAL A 8 2.78 -16.84 16.65
CA VAL A 8 1.64 -16.35 15.84
C VAL A 8 1.73 -14.82 15.84
N LEU A 9 1.07 -14.15 14.87
CA LEU A 9 1.13 -12.71 14.53
C LEU A 9 2.36 -12.33 13.67
N LEU A 10 2.28 -11.48 12.64
CA LEU A 10 1.08 -10.93 11.94
C LEU A 10 1.41 -10.40 10.52
N VAL A 11 0.97 -11.06 9.44
CA VAL A 11 0.83 -10.44 8.09
C VAL A 11 -0.43 -10.94 7.37
N LEU A 12 -1.58 -10.82 8.04
CA LEU A 12 -2.92 -11.06 7.45
C LEU A 12 -3.96 -10.27 8.26
N CYS A 13 -3.95 -8.93 8.11
CA CYS A 13 -4.74 -8.05 8.99
C CYS A 13 -5.33 -6.79 8.31
N VAL A 14 -6.04 -6.97 7.19
CA VAL A 14 -7.06 -6.00 6.74
C VAL A 14 -8.31 -6.74 6.26
N ALA A 15 -9.05 -7.33 7.20
CA ALA A 15 -10.34 -7.98 6.96
C ALA A 15 -11.19 -8.03 8.24
N SER A 16 -11.62 -6.86 8.70
CA SER A 16 -12.78 -6.57 9.56
C SER A 16 -13.10 -7.45 10.80
N ILE A 17 -13.09 -6.77 11.95
CA ILE A 17 -13.92 -6.96 13.16
C ILE A 17 -13.38 -7.85 14.31
N ALA A 18 -13.00 -7.13 15.38
CA ALA A 18 -13.16 -7.36 16.82
C ALA A 18 -12.94 -8.76 17.46
N LEU A 19 -12.12 -8.77 18.51
CA LEU A 19 -12.05 -9.84 19.51
C LEU A 19 -12.06 -9.27 20.93
N LEU A 20 -12.99 -9.73 21.77
CA LEU A 20 -13.01 -9.46 23.21
C LEU A 20 -13.10 -10.77 23.99
N VAL A 21 -11.98 -11.11 24.65
CA VAL A 21 -11.77 -12.07 25.74
C VAL A 21 -12.84 -13.16 25.99
N THR A 22 -12.50 -14.41 25.65
CA THR A 22 -12.66 -15.61 26.50
C THR A 22 -11.68 -16.68 25.98
N GLY A 23 -11.11 -17.58 26.78
CA GLY A 23 -11.12 -17.74 28.24
C GLY A 23 -10.32 -19.01 28.61
N CYS A 24 -10.11 -19.30 29.90
CA CYS A 24 -9.48 -20.55 30.34
C CYS A 24 -10.16 -21.12 31.59
N GLY A 25 -11.14 -21.99 31.38
CA GLY A 25 -11.62 -22.91 32.41
C GLY A 25 -10.82 -24.21 32.33
N ASN A 26 -10.26 -24.67 33.45
CA ASN A 26 -9.62 -25.97 33.56
C ASN A 26 -10.10 -26.65 34.84
N GLY A 27 -10.69 -27.85 34.73
CA GLY A 27 -11.44 -28.49 35.82
C GLY A 27 -10.64 -29.52 36.59
N ALA A 28 -10.62 -29.42 37.92
CA ALA A 28 -10.18 -30.47 38.83
C ALA A 28 -11.23 -30.69 39.93
N LYS A 29 -11.50 -31.96 40.28
CA LYS A 29 -12.51 -32.35 41.27
C LYS A 29 -11.89 -32.47 42.66
N THR A 30 -12.51 -31.84 43.67
CA THR A 30 -12.61 -32.37 45.04
C THR A 30 -13.82 -31.76 45.75
N SER A 31 -14.25 -32.33 46.88
CA SER A 31 -15.60 -32.15 47.42
C SER A 31 -15.69 -31.51 48.81
N SER A 32 -16.85 -30.88 49.06
CA SER A 32 -17.56 -30.78 50.35
C SER A 32 -17.25 -29.65 51.35
N GLN A 33 -18.30 -29.37 52.15
CA GLN A 33 -18.37 -28.60 53.42
C GLN A 33 -18.39 -27.04 53.35
N THR A 34 -19.63 -26.54 53.32
CA THR A 34 -20.16 -25.32 53.99
C THR A 34 -20.06 -25.41 55.54
N PRO A 35 -20.44 -24.39 56.38
CA PRO A 35 -21.06 -23.08 56.09
C PRO A 35 -20.49 -21.85 56.89
N ALA A 36 -21.20 -20.71 56.81
CA ALA A 36 -21.45 -19.73 57.89
C ALA A 36 -20.41 -18.60 58.14
N THR A 37 -20.76 -17.35 58.53
CA THR A 37 -22.06 -16.67 58.73
C THR A 37 -21.93 -15.13 58.74
N ASN A 38 -23.08 -14.43 58.77
CA ASN A 38 -23.30 -12.99 59.03
C ASN A 38 -23.05 -12.03 57.84
N THR A 39 -23.78 -10.91 57.71
CA THR A 39 -24.63 -10.21 58.71
C THR A 39 -26.01 -9.80 58.17
N GLN A 40 -26.95 -9.61 59.10
CA GLN A 40 -28.20 -8.84 58.95
C GLN A 40 -27.88 -7.33 58.67
N GLN A 41 -28.81 -6.39 58.40
CA GLN A 41 -30.18 -6.27 58.88
C GLN A 41 -31.07 -5.35 58.00
N SER A 42 -32.36 -5.28 58.36
CA SER A 42 -33.51 -4.61 57.76
C SER A 42 -33.38 -3.06 57.61
N SER A 43 -34.16 -2.36 56.77
CA SER A 43 -35.62 -2.15 56.93
C SER A 43 -36.44 -1.94 55.64
N ASN A 44 -37.74 -2.22 55.73
CA ASN A 44 -38.75 -2.17 54.65
C ASN A 44 -39.62 -0.89 54.72
N GLN A 45 -40.26 -0.52 53.60
CA GLN A 45 -41.73 -0.37 53.42
C GLN A 45 -42.07 0.26 52.04
N ASN A 46 -43.17 -0.06 51.33
CA ASN A 46 -44.04 -1.26 51.37
C ASN A 46 -44.98 -1.33 50.13
N GLN A 47 -45.04 -2.48 49.43
CA GLN A 47 -46.21 -3.13 48.76
C GLN A 47 -47.07 -2.33 47.72
N THR A 48 -47.86 -2.91 46.79
CA THR A 48 -48.41 -4.28 46.52
C THR A 48 -48.11 -4.72 45.07
N GLN A 49 -47.81 -6.00 44.74
CA GLN A 49 -48.73 -7.15 44.53
C GLN A 49 -49.84 -6.90 43.46
N GLN A 50 -50.12 -7.76 42.44
CA GLN A 50 -50.07 -9.24 42.36
C GLN A 50 -49.91 -9.84 40.91
N GLN A 51 -49.41 -11.10 40.82
CA GLN A 51 -49.72 -12.22 39.89
C GLN A 51 -49.46 -12.20 38.34
N ASN A 52 -48.40 -12.93 37.94
CA ASN A 52 -48.37 -14.18 37.14
C ASN A 52 -48.84 -14.30 35.65
N PRO A 53 -48.37 -15.33 34.88
CA PRO A 53 -47.96 -15.15 33.46
C PRO A 53 -48.63 -16.15 32.46
N PRO A 54 -47.94 -16.69 31.42
CA PRO A 54 -47.68 -16.09 30.10
C PRO A 54 -48.36 -16.84 28.92
N THR A 55 -48.41 -16.24 27.72
CA THR A 55 -48.88 -16.91 26.49
C THR A 55 -48.06 -16.53 25.24
N GLN A 56 -48.06 -17.43 24.24
CA GLN A 56 -47.38 -17.32 22.94
C GLN A 56 -48.42 -17.20 21.77
N PRO A 57 -48.08 -17.26 20.47
CA PRO A 57 -48.77 -16.48 19.43
C PRO A 57 -49.97 -17.18 18.74
N PRO A 58 -50.79 -16.42 17.99
CA PRO A 58 -51.75 -16.94 17.02
C PRO A 58 -51.21 -16.93 15.57
N ALA A 59 -51.81 -17.74 14.69
CA ALA A 59 -51.53 -17.74 13.25
C ALA A 59 -52.75 -18.10 12.39
N GLN A 60 -52.74 -17.63 11.13
CA GLN A 60 -53.50 -18.07 9.94
C GLN A 60 -55.04 -18.00 9.86
N ASN A 61 -55.50 -17.47 8.72
CA ASN A 61 -56.62 -17.92 7.85
C ASN A 61 -56.74 -16.92 6.66
N THR A 62 -57.00 -17.25 5.39
CA THR A 62 -56.99 -18.53 4.62
C THR A 62 -56.87 -18.24 3.10
N THR A 63 -56.44 -19.24 2.32
CA THR A 63 -56.28 -19.31 0.82
C THR A 63 -57.61 -19.33 0.04
N PRO A 64 -57.69 -19.35 -1.34
CA PRO A 64 -56.69 -19.67 -2.41
C PRO A 64 -56.59 -18.56 -3.51
N SER A 65 -56.13 -18.69 -4.78
CA SER A 65 -55.81 -19.83 -5.71
C SER A 65 -54.80 -19.44 -6.83
N THR A 66 -54.49 -20.36 -7.75
CA THR A 66 -53.45 -20.31 -8.83
C THR A 66 -53.81 -21.28 -10.00
N PRO A 67 -53.00 -21.45 -11.08
CA PRO A 67 -52.17 -20.51 -11.87
C PRO A 67 -52.78 -20.28 -13.29
N PRO A 68 -52.45 -20.93 -14.48
CA PRO A 68 -51.34 -21.78 -14.96
C PRO A 68 -50.63 -21.37 -16.30
N THR A 69 -49.47 -21.99 -16.57
CA THR A 69 -48.85 -22.38 -17.88
C THR A 69 -48.74 -21.43 -19.11
N SER A 70 -47.49 -20.99 -19.37
CA SER A 70 -46.68 -21.14 -20.60
C SER A 70 -47.32 -21.48 -21.97
N GLN A 71 -46.91 -20.76 -23.03
CA GLN A 71 -46.62 -21.37 -24.35
C GLN A 71 -45.62 -20.54 -25.19
N THR A 72 -44.88 -21.21 -26.08
CA THR A 72 -43.86 -20.66 -27.00
C THR A 72 -44.41 -20.38 -28.39
N THR A 73 -43.98 -19.30 -29.05
CA THR A 73 -43.89 -19.25 -30.53
C THR A 73 -42.93 -18.16 -31.03
N THR A 74 -42.26 -18.46 -32.15
CA THR A 74 -41.37 -17.56 -32.90
C THR A 74 -42.12 -16.73 -33.96
N ALA A 75 -41.77 -15.46 -34.14
CA ALA A 75 -42.01 -14.73 -35.39
C ALA A 75 -41.03 -13.54 -35.55
N THR A 76 -40.49 -13.37 -36.76
CA THR A 76 -39.75 -12.17 -37.20
C THR A 76 -40.67 -11.28 -38.09
N PRO A 77 -40.23 -10.16 -38.72
CA PRO A 77 -41.10 -9.00 -38.90
C PRO A 77 -41.92 -9.02 -40.21
N PRO A 78 -42.82 -8.03 -40.37
CA PRO A 78 -43.08 -7.46 -41.68
C PRO A 78 -42.85 -5.94 -41.72
N THR A 79 -42.12 -5.48 -42.73
CA THR A 79 -42.12 -4.10 -43.23
C THR A 79 -43.46 -3.76 -43.90
N GLN A 80 -43.91 -2.49 -43.85
CA GLN A 80 -44.25 -1.75 -45.08
C GLN A 80 -44.49 -0.22 -44.93
N GLN A 81 -44.07 0.45 -46.00
CA GLN A 81 -44.29 1.81 -46.54
C GLN A 81 -45.78 2.22 -46.78
N PRO A 82 -46.11 3.42 -47.36
CA PRO A 82 -45.42 4.75 -47.42
C PRO A 82 -46.41 5.97 -47.33
N ALA A 83 -45.95 7.14 -47.81
CA ALA A 83 -46.67 8.34 -48.31
C ALA A 83 -46.70 9.57 -47.36
N ALA A 84 -46.70 10.84 -47.84
CA ALA A 84 -47.00 11.33 -49.20
C ALA A 84 -46.23 12.59 -49.68
N THR A 85 -46.02 12.66 -51.01
CA THR A 85 -46.05 13.85 -51.93
C THR A 85 -45.10 15.07 -51.83
N ASN A 86 -44.28 15.20 -52.89
CA ASN A 86 -44.17 16.35 -53.84
C ASN A 86 -43.17 17.54 -53.69
N ASN A 87 -42.20 17.56 -54.63
CA ASN A 87 -41.87 18.65 -55.59
C ASN A 87 -40.90 19.84 -55.29
N THR A 88 -39.65 19.66 -55.74
CA THR A 88 -38.88 20.46 -56.75
C THR A 88 -38.42 21.94 -56.54
N GLN A 89 -37.09 22.11 -56.64
CA GLN A 89 -36.31 23.08 -57.47
C GLN A 89 -35.95 24.54 -57.03
N SER A 90 -34.64 24.72 -56.76
CA SER A 90 -33.68 25.78 -57.23
C SER A 90 -33.76 27.30 -56.85
N ASN A 91 -32.55 27.87 -56.61
CA ASN A 91 -32.11 29.28 -56.45
C ASN A 91 -32.49 30.24 -57.63
N PRO A 92 -32.27 31.59 -57.64
CA PRO A 92 -31.62 32.58 -56.70
C PRO A 92 -32.57 33.81 -56.43
N PRO A 93 -32.24 35.15 -56.33
CA PRO A 93 -31.00 35.95 -56.21
C PRO A 93 -30.96 37.07 -55.09
N GLN A 94 -31.13 38.38 -55.41
CA GLN A 94 -30.76 39.57 -54.57
C GLN A 94 -31.62 40.85 -54.84
N ASN A 95 -31.60 41.83 -53.88
CA ASN A 95 -31.84 43.30 -54.02
C ASN A 95 -33.27 43.79 -54.45
N THR A 96 -33.82 45.01 -54.17
CA THR A 96 -33.51 46.30 -53.44
C THR A 96 -34.86 47.06 -53.18
N GLN A 97 -35.11 48.28 -52.64
CA GLN A 97 -34.47 49.54 -52.12
C GLN A 97 -35.51 50.20 -51.11
N GLN A 98 -35.21 51.07 -50.12
CA GLN A 98 -35.02 52.56 -50.08
C GLN A 98 -36.13 53.47 -50.71
N PRO A 99 -36.28 54.80 -50.38
CA PRO A 99 -35.34 55.75 -49.72
C PRO A 99 -35.91 56.79 -48.67
N GLY A 100 -35.02 57.66 -48.11
CA GLY A 100 -35.33 59.00 -47.54
C GLY A 100 -35.13 59.19 -46.01
N THR A 101 -34.62 60.29 -45.43
CA THR A 101 -34.06 61.59 -45.92
C THR A 101 -33.01 62.18 -44.93
N SER A 102 -32.29 63.26 -45.29
CA SER A 102 -31.16 63.89 -44.52
C SER A 102 -31.48 65.35 -44.06
N PRO A 103 -30.67 66.02 -43.20
CA PRO A 103 -29.40 66.71 -43.58
C PRO A 103 -28.21 66.37 -42.63
N GLN A 104 -26.91 66.42 -42.98
CA GLN A 104 -26.03 67.43 -43.63
C GLN A 104 -25.64 68.63 -42.73
N THR A 105 -24.39 69.11 -42.67
CA THR A 105 -23.08 68.76 -43.36
C THR A 105 -22.01 68.35 -42.30
N GLY A 106 -20.68 68.26 -42.45
CA GLY A 106 -19.66 68.49 -43.50
C GLY A 106 -18.30 68.90 -42.87
N THR A 107 -17.09 68.82 -43.47
CA THR A 107 -16.52 68.12 -44.66
C THR A 107 -14.97 68.24 -44.65
N ASN A 108 -14.23 67.23 -45.16
CA ASN A 108 -12.90 67.24 -45.84
C ASN A 108 -11.78 68.26 -45.49
N SER A 109 -10.47 67.93 -45.43
CA SER A 109 -9.73 66.68 -45.75
C SER A 109 -8.21 66.75 -45.38
N THR A 110 -7.49 65.65 -45.62
CA THR A 110 -6.01 65.46 -45.75
C THR A 110 -5.14 65.12 -44.52
N ASN A 111 -4.33 64.07 -44.74
CA ASN A 111 -2.95 63.79 -44.27
C ASN A 111 -2.60 63.29 -42.84
N THR A 112 -1.71 62.29 -42.88
CA THR A 112 -0.60 61.95 -41.96
C THR A 112 -0.86 61.50 -40.51
N SER A 113 -0.58 60.21 -40.28
CA SER A 113 0.04 59.63 -39.07
C SER A 113 -0.81 59.57 -37.78
N SER A 114 -0.52 58.74 -36.77
CA SER A 114 0.54 57.71 -36.65
C SER A 114 0.00 56.46 -35.93
N THR A 115 0.31 55.27 -36.45
CA THR A 115 0.19 54.03 -35.67
C THR A 115 1.43 53.93 -34.76
N PRO A 116 1.31 53.56 -33.48
CA PRO A 116 2.46 53.17 -32.68
C PRO A 116 3.09 51.92 -33.29
N SER A 117 4.27 52.05 -33.87
CA SER A 117 5.00 50.95 -34.48
C SER A 117 5.50 49.99 -33.40
N VAL A 118 5.16 48.70 -33.52
CA VAL A 118 5.92 47.64 -32.85
C VAL A 118 7.39 47.77 -33.28
N PRO A 119 8.36 47.80 -32.35
CA PRO A 119 9.77 47.77 -32.72
C PRO A 119 10.06 46.47 -33.46
N ALA A 120 10.29 46.54 -34.76
CA ALA A 120 10.76 45.41 -35.55
C ALA A 120 12.23 45.15 -35.21
N THR A 121 12.49 44.51 -34.06
CA THR A 121 13.77 43.91 -33.72
C THR A 121 14.04 42.75 -34.67
N THR A 122 14.48 43.10 -35.88
CA THR A 122 15.24 42.24 -36.77
C THR A 122 16.61 42.02 -36.13
N THR A 123 16.61 41.23 -35.06
CA THR A 123 17.81 40.52 -34.63
C THR A 123 18.34 39.80 -35.87
N PRO A 124 19.61 39.97 -36.25
CA PRO A 124 20.17 39.10 -37.28
C PRO A 124 20.00 37.64 -36.82
N PRO A 125 19.92 36.65 -37.73
CA PRO A 125 20.14 35.28 -37.31
C PRO A 125 21.48 35.25 -36.58
N VAL A 126 21.44 34.91 -35.28
CA VAL A 126 22.66 34.67 -34.52
C VAL A 126 23.37 33.56 -35.27
N GLU A 127 24.60 33.81 -35.73
CA GLU A 127 25.44 32.73 -36.25
C GLU A 127 25.67 31.76 -35.09
N LEU A 128 24.85 30.70 -35.07
CA LEU A 128 25.01 29.62 -34.13
C LEU A 128 26.41 29.07 -34.36
N GLY A 129 27.21 29.07 -33.30
CA GLY A 129 28.55 28.51 -33.35
C GLY A 129 28.50 27.02 -33.72
N PRO A 130 29.66 26.38 -33.90
CA PRO A 130 29.73 24.96 -34.19
C PRO A 130 29.22 24.06 -33.04
N LEU A 131 28.79 24.65 -31.92
CA LEU A 131 28.11 24.00 -30.81
C LEU A 131 26.62 24.36 -30.75
N LYS A 132 25.78 23.38 -30.47
CA LYS A 132 24.33 23.52 -30.28
C LYS A 132 23.86 22.80 -29.01
N VAL A 133 22.76 23.23 -28.40
CA VAL A 133 22.06 22.46 -27.36
C VAL A 133 21.15 21.41 -28.02
N ALA A 134 21.34 20.14 -27.63
CA ALA A 134 20.49 19.03 -28.03
C ALA A 134 19.33 18.81 -27.03
N ALA A 135 19.57 19.00 -25.74
CA ALA A 135 18.57 18.89 -24.66
C ALA A 135 18.99 19.70 -23.42
N VAL A 136 18.04 20.08 -22.58
CA VAL A 136 18.30 20.64 -21.23
C VAL A 136 17.30 20.07 -20.23
N GLN A 137 17.80 19.54 -19.11
CA GLN A 137 17.02 19.32 -17.90
C GLN A 137 17.33 20.45 -16.90
N SER A 138 16.33 20.99 -16.21
CA SER A 138 16.49 22.14 -15.31
C SER A 138 15.85 21.88 -13.96
N PHE A 139 16.51 22.23 -12.86
CA PHE A 139 16.01 22.00 -11.50
C PHE A 139 15.80 23.35 -10.80
N PRO A 140 14.56 23.79 -10.51
CA PRO A 140 13.29 23.06 -10.69
C PRO A 140 12.80 22.95 -12.14
N GLU A 141 12.11 21.85 -12.47
CA GLU A 141 11.59 21.60 -13.83
C GLU A 141 10.35 22.43 -14.18
N ASN A 142 9.60 22.92 -13.18
CA ASN A 142 8.33 23.62 -13.38
C ASN A 142 8.45 25.04 -13.99
N GLY A 143 9.63 25.69 -13.93
CA GLY A 143 9.84 27.04 -14.45
C GLY A 143 9.36 28.18 -13.53
N TYR A 144 9.07 27.88 -12.27
CA TYR A 144 8.79 28.86 -11.22
C TYR A 144 9.94 28.89 -10.21
N LEU A 145 10.21 30.05 -9.62
CA LEU A 145 11.23 30.18 -8.60
C LEU A 145 10.83 31.25 -7.57
N ALA A 146 11.03 30.98 -6.28
CA ALA A 146 10.86 32.00 -5.26
C ALA A 146 11.98 33.06 -5.36
N LEU A 147 11.68 34.31 -5.02
CA LEU A 147 12.68 35.37 -4.89
C LEU A 147 13.85 34.93 -3.98
N GLY A 148 15.08 34.99 -4.49
CA GLY A 148 16.29 34.50 -3.81
C GLY A 148 16.60 33.02 -4.01
N GLY A 149 15.78 32.27 -4.75
CA GLY A 149 16.05 30.89 -5.13
C GLY A 149 17.19 30.74 -6.15
N SER A 150 17.55 29.48 -6.44
CA SER A 150 18.58 29.11 -7.42
C SER A 150 18.03 28.07 -8.41
N ILE A 151 18.58 28.03 -9.63
CA ILE A 151 18.23 27.05 -10.66
C ILE A 151 19.49 26.39 -11.24
N ALA A 152 19.49 25.07 -11.31
CA ALA A 152 20.54 24.26 -11.95
C ALA A 152 20.07 23.75 -13.32
N LEU A 153 21.00 23.53 -14.25
CA LEU A 153 20.75 23.04 -15.61
C LEU A 153 21.76 21.95 -15.97
N ASN A 154 21.28 20.79 -16.42
CA ASN A 154 22.07 19.81 -17.16
C ASN A 154 21.79 19.99 -18.66
N ALA A 155 22.70 20.61 -19.40
CA ALA A 155 22.56 20.84 -20.83
C ALA A 155 23.41 19.86 -21.64
N THR A 156 22.78 19.05 -22.50
CA THR A 156 23.46 18.23 -23.50
C THR A 156 23.87 19.12 -24.66
N ILE A 157 25.17 19.32 -24.86
CA ILE A 157 25.75 20.14 -25.91
C ILE A 157 26.36 19.21 -26.98
N GLU A 158 26.09 19.52 -28.23
CA GLU A 158 26.48 18.81 -29.45
C GLU A 158 27.47 19.65 -30.27
N ASN A 159 28.52 19.02 -30.80
CA ASN A 159 29.32 19.59 -31.89
C ASN A 159 28.74 19.18 -33.23
N THR A 160 28.24 20.14 -34.02
CA THR A 160 27.53 19.89 -35.28
C THR A 160 28.46 19.82 -36.50
N THR A 161 29.78 19.76 -36.30
CA THR A 161 30.78 19.90 -37.37
C THR A 161 31.77 18.73 -37.45
N ASP A 162 32.34 18.53 -38.65
CA ASP A 162 33.35 17.50 -38.94
C ASP A 162 34.74 17.78 -38.33
N GLN A 163 34.87 18.77 -37.43
CA GLN A 163 36.14 19.17 -36.80
C GLN A 163 35.96 19.28 -35.27
N PRO A 164 37.01 19.02 -34.47
CA PRO A 164 36.94 19.17 -33.02
C PRO A 164 36.79 20.65 -32.63
N VAL A 165 35.93 20.91 -31.64
CA VAL A 165 35.58 22.27 -31.20
C VAL A 165 36.00 22.50 -29.76
N SER A 166 36.54 23.69 -29.48
CA SER A 166 36.80 24.20 -28.13
C SER A 166 36.27 25.63 -28.05
N GLN A 167 35.17 25.84 -27.33
CA GLN A 167 34.45 27.13 -27.26
C GLN A 167 33.98 27.41 -25.83
N LYS A 168 34.00 28.68 -25.41
CA LYS A 168 33.34 29.11 -24.17
C LYS A 168 31.83 29.22 -24.38
N VAL A 169 31.09 28.47 -23.57
CA VAL A 169 29.63 28.52 -23.49
C VAL A 169 29.24 29.36 -22.29
N ALA A 170 28.48 30.42 -22.53
CA ALA A 170 27.99 31.31 -21.49
C ALA A 170 26.61 30.86 -20.99
N LEU A 171 26.44 30.87 -19.66
CA LEU A 171 25.15 30.88 -19.00
C LEU A 171 24.70 32.35 -18.89
N SER A 172 23.42 32.60 -19.18
CA SER A 172 22.85 33.95 -19.18
C SER A 172 21.61 34.06 -18.30
N LEU A 173 21.41 35.27 -17.75
CA LEU A 173 20.20 35.70 -17.04
C LEU A 173 19.73 37.04 -17.61
N ASN A 174 18.48 37.10 -18.06
CA ASN A 174 17.88 38.21 -18.81
C ASN A 174 18.72 38.63 -20.02
N ASN A 175 19.23 37.63 -20.76
CA ASN A 175 20.17 37.76 -21.88
C ASN A 175 21.55 38.36 -21.53
N ASN A 176 21.88 38.55 -20.24
CA ASN A 176 23.20 38.98 -19.79
C ASN A 176 24.03 37.75 -19.38
N PRO A 177 25.25 37.55 -19.91
CA PRO A 177 26.15 36.50 -19.42
C PRO A 177 26.48 36.68 -17.93
N ILE A 178 26.37 35.60 -17.15
CA ILE A 178 26.61 35.59 -15.70
C ILE A 178 27.68 34.57 -15.27
N SER A 179 27.86 33.50 -16.03
CA SER A 179 29.01 32.59 -15.90
C SER A 179 29.33 31.98 -17.28
N ALA A 180 30.48 31.31 -17.41
CA ALA A 180 30.84 30.62 -18.64
C ALA A 180 31.74 29.41 -18.35
N GLN A 181 31.58 28.35 -19.14
CA GLN A 181 32.36 27.12 -19.07
C GLN A 181 33.09 26.87 -20.39
N ASP A 182 34.31 26.36 -20.32
CA ASP A 182 35.05 25.85 -21.48
C ASP A 182 34.46 24.49 -21.91
N VAL A 183 33.85 24.44 -23.09
CA VAL A 183 33.28 23.23 -23.69
C VAL A 183 34.21 22.72 -24.78
N GLN A 184 34.56 21.43 -24.71
CA GLN A 184 35.42 20.75 -25.68
C GLN A 184 34.75 19.45 -26.14
N LEU A 185 34.64 19.28 -27.45
CA LEU A 185 33.93 18.17 -28.10
C LEU A 185 34.62 17.75 -29.40
N ALA A 186 34.75 16.45 -29.62
CA ALA A 186 35.15 15.85 -30.90
C ALA A 186 34.06 16.05 -31.97
N PRO A 187 34.34 15.79 -33.27
CA PRO A 187 33.33 15.85 -34.32
C PRO A 187 32.11 14.98 -33.98
N HIS A 188 30.91 15.55 -34.07
CA HIS A 188 29.64 14.86 -33.77
C HIS A 188 29.52 14.27 -32.34
N GLU A 189 30.33 14.73 -31.38
CA GLU A 189 30.21 14.35 -29.97
C GLU A 189 29.08 15.14 -29.27
N GLN A 190 28.30 14.45 -28.43
CA GLN A 190 27.33 15.03 -27.49
C GLN A 190 27.76 14.77 -26.05
N LYS A 191 27.63 15.78 -25.17
CA LYS A 191 27.99 15.64 -23.74
C LYS A 191 27.20 16.59 -22.84
N ILE A 192 26.90 16.13 -21.62
CA ILE A 192 26.20 16.93 -20.61
C ILE A 192 27.18 17.87 -19.90
N TYR A 193 26.77 19.12 -19.73
CA TYR A 193 27.45 20.17 -18.97
C TYR A 193 26.49 20.76 -17.92
N TYR A 194 27.00 20.97 -16.69
CA TYR A 194 26.23 21.51 -15.56
C TYR A 194 26.41 23.02 -15.44
N PHE A 195 25.31 23.76 -15.37
CA PHE A 195 25.26 25.20 -15.17
C PHE A 195 24.35 25.55 -14.00
N GLU A 196 24.59 26.67 -13.32
CA GLU A 196 23.81 27.06 -12.14
C GLU A 196 23.68 28.59 -12.03
N VAL A 197 22.46 29.07 -11.77
CA VAL A 197 22.15 30.48 -11.47
C VAL A 197 21.73 30.59 -10.01
N LYS A 198 22.47 31.36 -9.21
CA LYS A 198 22.21 31.52 -7.77
C LYS A 198 21.48 32.81 -7.42
N ASN A 199 20.67 32.73 -6.38
CA ASN A 199 20.07 33.86 -5.66
C ASN A 199 19.38 34.88 -6.58
N ILE A 200 18.45 34.44 -7.43
CA ILE A 200 17.79 35.31 -8.41
C ILE A 200 16.97 36.39 -7.68
N SER A 201 17.44 37.65 -7.77
CA SER A 201 17.05 38.75 -6.89
C SER A 201 16.02 39.72 -7.49
N LYS A 202 15.22 39.28 -8.47
CA LYS A 202 14.22 40.10 -9.15
C LYS A 202 12.95 39.30 -9.41
N ILE A 203 11.83 39.93 -9.13
CA ILE A 203 10.47 39.40 -9.31
C ILE A 203 10.04 39.61 -10.78
N GLY A 204 9.08 38.81 -11.24
CA GLY A 204 8.56 38.79 -12.60
C GLY A 204 9.32 37.83 -13.52
N PRO A 205 8.98 37.80 -14.83
CA PRO A 205 9.61 36.89 -15.78
C PRO A 205 11.10 37.21 -15.96
N GLN A 206 11.94 36.24 -15.62
CA GLN A 206 13.37 36.23 -15.93
C GLN A 206 13.64 35.25 -17.07
N ILE A 207 14.69 35.46 -17.87
CA ILE A 207 15.07 34.54 -18.94
C ILE A 207 16.43 33.92 -18.63
N VAL A 208 16.51 32.60 -18.48
CA VAL A 208 17.79 31.88 -18.35
C VAL A 208 18.11 31.16 -19.66
N GLY A 209 19.36 31.18 -20.11
CA GLY A 209 19.74 30.55 -21.37
C GLY A 209 21.20 30.14 -21.50
N VAL A 210 21.45 29.15 -22.36
CA VAL A 210 22.75 28.52 -22.66
C VAL A 210 22.81 28.27 -24.17
N LEU A 211 23.82 28.81 -24.87
CA LEU A 211 23.92 28.79 -26.34
C LEU A 211 22.61 29.25 -27.04
N ASP A 212 21.94 28.37 -27.76
CA ASP A 212 20.69 28.61 -28.50
C ASP A 212 19.42 28.29 -27.70
N TRP A 213 19.55 27.70 -26.51
CA TRP A 213 18.44 27.40 -25.62
C TRP A 213 18.16 28.55 -24.65
N VAL A 214 16.89 28.94 -24.54
CA VAL A 214 16.40 29.94 -23.57
C VAL A 214 15.10 29.45 -22.93
N ARG A 215 14.90 29.78 -21.65
CA ARG A 215 13.69 29.48 -20.88
C ARG A 215 13.27 30.70 -20.05
N SER A 216 11.97 31.01 -20.08
CA SER A 216 11.36 31.94 -19.13
C SER A 216 11.15 31.24 -17.79
N LEU A 217 11.52 31.93 -16.71
CA LEU A 217 11.28 31.55 -15.32
C LEU A 217 10.45 32.65 -14.67
N GLU A 218 9.30 32.31 -14.11
CA GLU A 218 8.51 33.29 -13.36
C GLU A 218 9.04 33.35 -11.92
N VAL A 219 9.71 34.45 -11.56
CA VAL A 219 10.21 34.63 -10.19
C VAL A 219 9.17 35.37 -9.37
N VAL A 220 8.60 34.69 -8.37
CA VAL A 220 7.50 35.24 -7.57
C VAL A 220 7.99 35.80 -6.23
N GLU A 221 7.42 36.93 -5.83
CA GLU A 221 7.43 37.37 -4.44
C GLU A 221 6.41 36.52 -3.68
N PRO A 222 6.78 35.78 -2.61
CA PRO A 222 5.85 34.87 -1.95
C PRO A 222 4.66 35.61 -1.33
N ALA A 223 3.44 35.19 -1.66
CA ALA A 223 2.20 35.94 -1.45
C ALA A 223 1.69 35.99 0.00
N LEU A 224 2.40 35.39 0.97
CA LEU A 224 2.10 35.54 2.39
C LEU A 224 2.87 36.71 3.00
N ASP A 225 2.13 37.55 3.73
CA ASP A 225 2.66 38.60 4.60
C ASP A 225 3.83 38.07 5.46
N PRO A 226 5.01 38.73 5.47
CA PRO A 226 6.10 38.42 6.38
C PRO A 226 5.70 38.30 7.86
N SER A 227 4.60 38.92 8.31
CA SER A 227 4.06 38.75 9.66
C SER A 227 3.45 37.35 9.91
N VAL A 228 2.81 36.75 8.90
CA VAL A 228 2.30 35.36 8.95
C VAL A 228 3.45 34.37 8.82
N ARG A 229 4.49 34.74 8.06
CA ARG A 229 5.75 33.96 7.98
C ARG A 229 6.58 34.00 9.27
N ALA A 230 6.26 34.85 10.25
CA ALA A 230 7.07 35.08 11.45
C ALA A 230 6.99 33.93 12.49
N GLY A 231 7.53 32.75 12.12
CA GLY A 231 7.72 31.61 13.01
C GLY A 231 6.68 30.50 12.91
N GLN A 232 5.76 30.55 11.92
CA GLN A 232 4.78 29.48 11.64
C GLN A 232 5.17 28.61 10.44
N VAL A 233 5.59 29.22 9.33
CA VAL A 233 6.06 28.51 8.12
C VAL A 233 7.60 28.50 8.09
N PRO A 234 8.26 27.36 7.82
CA PRO A 234 9.72 27.30 7.70
C PRO A 234 10.23 28.06 6.47
N ALA A 235 11.50 28.49 6.51
CA ALA A 235 12.16 29.08 5.33
C ALA A 235 12.40 28.04 4.22
N ASP A 236 12.59 26.78 4.60
CA ASP A 236 12.79 25.61 3.74
C ASP A 236 11.47 24.82 3.52
N ALA A 237 10.36 25.54 3.37
CA ALA A 237 9.04 24.97 3.13
C ALA A 237 8.98 24.20 1.80
N ARG A 238 8.29 23.04 1.78
CA ARG A 238 8.02 22.33 0.51
C ARG A 238 7.00 23.12 -0.30
N VAL A 239 7.38 23.53 -1.50
CA VAL A 239 6.46 24.11 -2.48
C VAL A 239 5.82 22.95 -3.25
N VAL A 240 4.52 22.72 -3.04
CA VAL A 240 3.70 21.79 -3.83
C VAL A 240 3.34 22.46 -5.16
N SER A 241 3.39 21.70 -6.25
CA SER A 241 3.35 22.21 -7.62
C SER A 241 2.19 21.66 -8.47
N GLN A 242 2.01 22.22 -9.67
CA GLN A 242 1.00 21.76 -10.64
C GLN A 242 1.22 20.32 -11.15
N THR A 243 2.43 19.78 -10.98
CA THR A 243 2.76 18.37 -11.27
C THR A 243 2.39 17.41 -10.14
N GLU A 244 2.09 17.90 -8.93
CA GLU A 244 1.62 17.11 -7.78
C GLU A 244 0.09 17.10 -7.64
N GLY A 245 -0.63 18.01 -8.32
CA GLY A 245 -2.10 17.98 -8.36
C GLY A 245 -2.80 19.34 -8.49
N ILE A 246 -2.09 20.46 -8.35
CA ILE A 246 -2.70 21.80 -8.46
C ILE A 246 -3.22 22.05 -9.89
N ASP A 247 -4.54 22.05 -10.06
CA ASP A 247 -5.21 22.60 -11.25
C ASP A 247 -5.24 24.13 -11.18
N GLU A 248 -5.58 24.69 -10.02
CA GLU A 248 -5.68 26.11 -9.76
C GLU A 248 -5.33 26.48 -8.30
N THR A 249 -4.93 27.73 -8.09
CA THR A 249 -4.59 28.25 -6.75
C THR A 249 -5.84 28.30 -5.87
N GLY A 250 -5.81 27.58 -4.73
CA GLY A 250 -6.92 27.53 -3.80
C GLY A 250 -7.07 28.76 -2.92
N ILE A 251 -8.31 29.00 -2.50
CA ILE A 251 -8.64 30.02 -1.49
C ILE A 251 -8.81 29.32 -0.15
N PRO A 252 -8.01 29.65 0.89
CA PRO A 252 -8.18 29.06 2.21
C PRO A 252 -9.56 29.37 2.83
N GLY A 253 -10.13 28.41 3.56
CA GLY A 253 -11.37 28.59 4.30
C GLY A 253 -12.33 27.39 4.28
N GLY A 254 -13.12 27.25 5.35
CA GLY A 254 -14.22 26.28 5.42
C GLY A 254 -13.77 24.83 5.65
N GLU A 255 -14.67 23.88 5.38
CA GLU A 255 -14.48 22.47 5.74
C GLU A 255 -14.82 21.48 4.61
N VAL A 256 -14.21 20.30 4.65
CA VAL A 256 -14.53 19.14 3.79
C VAL A 256 -15.04 17.97 4.65
N ILE A 257 -16.06 17.28 4.14
CA ILE A 257 -16.74 16.17 4.82
C ILE A 257 -16.57 14.86 4.04
N THR A 258 -16.03 13.85 4.70
CA THR A 258 -15.62 12.55 4.15
C THR A 258 -16.16 11.39 5.01
N SER A 259 -15.86 10.14 4.68
CA SER A 259 -16.55 8.98 5.27
C SER A 259 -15.65 7.76 5.51
N GLU A 260 -15.90 7.06 6.62
CA GLU A 260 -15.22 5.82 7.02
C GLU A 260 -16.19 4.74 7.55
N PHE A 261 -15.81 3.47 7.41
CA PHE A 261 -16.67 2.31 7.79
C PHE A 261 -16.49 1.83 9.23
N SER A 262 -15.60 2.42 10.00
CA SER A 262 -15.38 2.06 11.40
C SER A 262 -14.78 3.20 12.20
N PRO A 263 -15.03 3.25 13.52
CA PRO A 263 -14.34 4.18 14.39
C PRO A 263 -12.82 3.89 14.43
N PRO A 264 -11.97 4.93 14.62
CA PRO A 264 -10.61 4.74 15.10
C PRO A 264 -10.64 4.12 16.50
N LYS A 265 -9.63 3.32 16.85
CA LYS A 265 -9.43 2.77 18.22
C LYS A 265 -8.30 3.49 18.96
N THR A 266 -7.37 4.07 18.22
CA THR A 266 -6.27 4.91 18.71
C THR A 266 -5.96 5.97 17.66
N PHE A 267 -5.21 7.01 18.04
CA PHE A 267 -4.54 7.90 17.08
C PHE A 267 -3.01 7.79 17.20
N ASN A 268 -2.51 6.77 17.91
CA ASN A 268 -1.09 6.41 17.95
C ASN A 268 -0.72 5.54 16.73
N PRO A 269 0.14 6.01 15.80
CA PRO A 269 0.50 5.24 14.61
C PRO A 269 1.09 3.87 14.94
N TYR A 270 2.03 3.81 15.89
CA TYR A 270 2.77 2.58 16.24
C TYR A 270 2.09 1.71 17.31
N ALA A 271 0.86 2.04 17.70
CA ALA A 271 -0.01 1.16 18.48
C ALA A 271 -1.32 0.81 17.74
N SER A 272 -1.50 1.32 16.53
CA SER A 272 -2.67 1.00 15.69
C SER A 272 -2.58 -0.41 15.11
N GLN A 273 -3.72 -1.09 15.02
CA GLN A 273 -3.84 -2.45 14.52
C GLN A 273 -5.06 -2.59 13.57
N GLU A 274 -5.50 -1.47 13.00
CA GLU A 274 -6.63 -1.37 12.06
C GLU A 274 -6.54 -0.09 11.20
N THR A 275 -7.08 -0.16 9.98
CA THR A 275 -7.05 0.94 9.00
C THR A 275 -7.85 2.17 9.39
N SER A 276 -8.94 2.01 10.15
CA SER A 276 -9.80 3.14 10.58
C SER A 276 -9.09 4.11 11.54
N SER A 277 -8.02 3.68 12.20
CA SER A 277 -7.13 4.59 12.94
C SER A 277 -6.21 5.35 11.96
N SER A 278 -5.61 4.65 10.98
CA SER A 278 -4.70 5.24 9.97
C SER A 278 -5.35 6.32 9.13
N ALA A 279 -6.59 6.11 8.67
CA ALA A 279 -7.36 7.10 7.89
C ALA A 279 -7.49 8.47 8.58
N VAL A 280 -7.38 8.50 9.91
CA VAL A 280 -7.36 9.73 10.71
C VAL A 280 -5.92 10.19 10.99
N PHE A 281 -5.06 9.34 11.56
CA PHE A 281 -3.75 9.82 12.05
C PHE A 281 -2.79 10.20 10.92
N MET A 282 -2.89 9.64 9.71
CA MET A 282 -2.01 10.05 8.60
C MET A 282 -2.14 11.54 8.27
N ARG A 283 -3.35 12.11 8.40
CA ARG A 283 -3.63 13.54 8.23
C ARG A 283 -3.07 14.43 9.35
N MET A 284 -2.53 13.82 10.41
CA MET A 284 -1.87 14.47 11.54
C MET A 284 -0.33 14.32 11.51
N HIS A 285 0.21 13.51 10.60
CA HIS A 285 1.63 13.19 10.52
C HIS A 285 2.29 13.59 9.18
N SER A 286 3.61 13.44 9.10
CA SER A 286 4.40 13.65 7.90
C SER A 286 5.64 12.74 7.93
N PHE A 287 6.22 12.56 6.75
CA PHE A 287 7.12 11.46 6.42
C PHE A 287 8.46 12.01 5.94
N LEU A 288 9.53 11.22 6.05
CA LEU A 288 10.87 11.66 5.65
C LEU A 288 10.96 11.87 4.13
N LEU A 289 10.37 10.95 3.37
CA LEU A 289 10.21 11.02 1.93
C LEU A 289 8.72 11.00 1.59
N GLU A 290 8.36 11.50 0.42
CA GLU A 290 7.01 11.39 -0.15
C GLU A 290 7.06 10.58 -1.45
N GLU A 291 5.93 10.09 -1.94
CA GLU A 291 5.84 9.43 -3.25
C GLU A 291 4.98 10.21 -4.25
N ASN A 292 5.54 10.50 -5.43
CA ASN A 292 4.82 11.18 -6.49
C ASN A 292 3.60 10.36 -6.96
N PRO A 293 2.35 10.85 -6.79
CA PRO A 293 1.15 10.05 -7.02
C PRO A 293 0.81 9.80 -8.50
N VAL A 294 1.63 10.31 -9.42
CA VAL A 294 1.49 10.16 -10.88
C VAL A 294 2.57 9.24 -11.47
N ASN A 295 3.75 9.16 -10.87
CA ASN A 295 4.89 8.44 -11.43
C ASN A 295 5.69 7.55 -10.45
N PHE A 296 5.26 7.46 -9.18
CA PHE A 296 5.83 6.61 -8.14
C PHE A 296 7.33 6.82 -7.86
N LYS A 297 7.86 8.01 -8.17
CA LYS A 297 9.21 8.41 -7.75
C LYS A 297 9.18 8.99 -6.35
N LEU A 298 10.23 8.69 -5.59
CA LEU A 298 10.47 9.24 -4.27
C LEU A 298 10.84 10.73 -4.37
N GLU A 299 10.24 11.55 -3.52
CA GLU A 299 10.42 13.01 -3.50
C GLU A 299 10.77 13.52 -2.08
N PRO A 300 11.37 14.73 -1.95
CA PRO A 300 11.87 15.21 -0.67
C PRO A 300 10.77 15.70 0.29
N GLY A 301 10.38 14.83 1.23
CA GLY A 301 9.45 15.11 2.33
C GLY A 301 10.08 15.95 3.44
N LEU A 302 9.97 15.53 4.70
CA LEU A 302 10.67 16.17 5.83
C LEU A 302 12.20 16.13 5.66
N ALA A 303 12.74 15.15 4.92
CA ALA A 303 14.10 15.16 4.40
C ALA A 303 14.13 15.87 3.04
N ARG A 304 14.89 16.97 2.94
CA ARG A 304 15.06 17.76 1.71
C ARG A 304 16.01 17.12 0.69
N SER A 305 16.84 16.18 1.12
CA SER A 305 17.73 15.39 0.27
C SER A 305 18.28 14.18 1.02
N TRP A 306 18.79 13.20 0.28
CA TRP A 306 19.54 12.06 0.82
C TRP A 306 20.69 11.64 -0.12
N GLU A 307 21.73 11.04 0.46
CA GLU A 307 22.92 10.56 -0.25
C GLU A 307 23.17 9.09 0.09
N ILE A 308 23.33 8.24 -0.93
CA ILE A 308 23.72 6.82 -0.76
C ILE A 308 25.24 6.71 -0.92
N SER A 309 25.91 6.05 0.02
CA SER A 309 27.36 5.81 -0.02
C SER A 309 27.77 4.89 -1.18
N PRO A 310 29.03 4.95 -1.67
CA PRO A 310 29.48 4.14 -2.82
C PRO A 310 29.45 2.61 -2.64
N ASP A 311 29.28 2.11 -1.42
CA ASP A 311 29.07 0.69 -1.10
C ASP A 311 27.59 0.31 -0.94
N GLY A 312 26.67 1.28 -0.95
CA GLY A 312 25.23 1.09 -0.75
C GLY A 312 24.82 0.74 0.68
N LEU A 313 25.69 0.88 1.68
CA LEU A 313 25.42 0.47 3.07
C LEU A 313 25.07 1.62 4.02
N VAL A 314 25.39 2.87 3.65
CA VAL A 314 25.05 4.06 4.44
C VAL A 314 24.22 5.01 3.60
N ILE A 315 23.10 5.46 4.15
CA ILE A 315 22.24 6.48 3.55
C ILE A 315 22.20 7.67 4.51
N THR A 316 22.71 8.82 4.07
CA THR A 316 22.67 10.07 4.85
C THR A 316 21.46 10.88 4.44
N PHE A 317 20.71 11.41 5.40
CA PHE A 317 19.50 12.21 5.18
C PHE A 317 19.67 13.61 5.76
N HIS A 318 19.28 14.62 5.00
CA HIS A 318 19.26 16.02 5.43
C HIS A 318 17.82 16.51 5.57
N LEU A 319 17.48 17.03 6.75
CA LEU A 319 16.15 17.50 7.12
C LEU A 319 15.92 18.96 6.70
N ARG A 320 14.64 19.34 6.60
CA ARG A 320 14.21 20.73 6.36
C ARG A 320 14.42 21.60 7.59
N GLU A 321 15.06 22.74 7.40
CA GLU A 321 15.39 23.65 8.50
C GLU A 321 14.18 24.47 8.99
N GLY A 322 13.97 24.50 10.30
CA GLY A 322 12.96 25.33 10.96
C GLY A 322 11.53 24.80 10.92
N VAL A 323 11.32 23.55 10.48
CA VAL A 323 10.03 22.83 10.60
C VAL A 323 9.65 22.70 12.08
N LYS A 324 8.34 22.67 12.36
CA LYS A 324 7.79 22.55 13.71
C LYS A 324 6.66 21.54 13.78
N PHE A 325 6.56 20.90 14.94
CA PHE A 325 5.35 20.21 15.37
C PHE A 325 4.20 21.20 15.58
N SER A 326 2.97 20.68 15.60
CA SER A 326 1.74 21.47 15.74
C SER A 326 1.58 22.22 17.07
N ASP A 327 2.40 21.93 18.09
CA ASP A 327 2.51 22.74 19.32
C ASP A 327 3.50 23.91 19.22
N GLY A 328 4.25 24.00 18.11
CA GLY A 328 5.27 25.01 17.84
C GLY A 328 6.70 24.59 18.22
N THR A 329 6.90 23.38 18.73
CA THR A 329 8.23 22.81 19.06
C THR A 329 9.00 22.50 17.76
N PRO A 330 10.31 22.82 17.67
CA PRO A 330 11.11 22.47 16.49
C PRO A 330 11.15 20.97 16.22
N PHE A 331 11.08 20.59 14.94
CA PHE A 331 11.38 19.25 14.46
C PHE A 331 12.89 19.10 14.23
N THR A 332 13.47 17.96 14.62
CA THR A 332 14.91 17.70 14.51
C THR A 332 15.23 16.23 14.23
N ALA A 333 16.50 15.95 13.93
CA ALA A 333 17.04 14.59 13.84
C ALA A 333 16.93 13.81 15.17
N ASP A 334 16.74 14.45 16.33
CA ASP A 334 16.46 13.76 17.58
C ASP A 334 15.12 13.04 17.55
N ASP A 335 14.09 13.64 16.94
CA ASP A 335 12.74 13.08 16.79
C ASP A 335 12.73 11.88 15.83
N VAL A 336 13.47 12.00 14.72
CA VAL A 336 13.67 10.92 13.75
C VAL A 336 14.38 9.73 14.41
N VAL A 337 15.52 9.97 15.06
CA VAL A 337 16.32 8.91 15.68
C VAL A 337 15.59 8.28 16.86
N PHE A 338 14.81 9.04 17.64
CA PHE A 338 13.89 8.51 18.65
C PHE A 338 12.81 7.60 18.05
N THR A 339 12.12 8.05 17.00
CA THR A 339 11.06 7.26 16.35
C THR A 339 11.62 5.95 15.82
N LEU A 340 12.71 6.00 15.06
CA LEU A 340 13.29 4.83 14.41
C LEU A 340 13.94 3.87 15.43
N ASN A 341 14.84 4.34 16.30
CA ASN A 341 15.54 3.45 17.24
C ASN A 341 14.65 2.99 18.40
N ASP A 342 13.87 3.89 19.01
CA ASP A 342 13.29 3.68 20.35
C ASP A 342 11.78 3.44 20.36
N VAL A 343 11.08 3.77 19.27
CA VAL A 343 9.68 3.36 19.04
C VAL A 343 9.60 2.15 18.12
N ILE A 344 10.11 2.22 16.89
CA ILE A 344 9.97 1.12 15.91
C ILE A 344 10.83 -0.08 16.29
N MET A 345 12.15 0.10 16.47
CA MET A 345 13.06 -1.01 16.81
C MET A 345 12.97 -1.45 18.29
N ASN A 346 11.82 -1.26 18.92
CA ASN A 346 11.55 -1.58 20.30
C ASN A 346 10.41 -2.62 20.43
N CYS A 347 10.78 -3.89 20.61
CA CYS A 347 9.84 -5.02 20.68
C CYS A 347 8.84 -4.98 21.85
N ASP A 348 9.02 -4.05 22.79
CA ASP A 348 8.09 -3.78 23.88
C ASP A 348 6.78 -3.15 23.36
N ILE A 349 6.88 -2.46 22.21
CA ILE A 349 5.81 -1.77 21.52
C ILE A 349 5.35 -2.68 20.38
N PRO A 350 4.12 -3.24 20.44
CA PRO A 350 3.62 -4.20 19.44
C PRO A 350 3.19 -3.48 18.15
N ASN A 351 4.19 -2.92 17.46
CA ASN A 351 4.08 -2.23 16.19
C ASN A 351 4.32 -3.21 15.02
N ASN A 352 3.73 -2.93 13.86
CA ASN A 352 3.82 -3.79 12.68
C ASN A 352 4.95 -3.40 11.70
N PHE A 353 5.87 -2.51 12.11
CA PHE A 353 6.89 -1.89 11.25
C PHE A 353 8.30 -2.48 11.48
N THR A 354 8.57 -3.03 12.68
CA THR A 354 9.88 -3.55 13.10
C THR A 354 10.54 -4.47 12.06
N ASP A 355 9.82 -5.48 11.57
CA ASP A 355 10.35 -6.50 10.66
C ASP A 355 10.85 -5.90 9.33
N SER A 356 10.22 -4.82 8.85
CA SER A 356 10.60 -4.12 7.62
C SER A 356 11.98 -3.45 7.70
N TYR A 357 12.52 -3.28 8.92
CA TYR A 357 13.85 -2.75 9.20
C TYR A 357 14.87 -3.83 9.63
N ILE A 358 14.53 -5.11 9.47
CA ILE A 358 15.43 -6.24 9.71
C ILE A 358 15.89 -6.82 8.36
N VAL A 359 17.10 -6.48 7.95
CA VAL A 359 17.71 -6.94 6.70
C VAL A 359 18.70 -8.07 7.02
N ASN A 360 18.48 -9.25 6.45
CA ASN A 360 19.30 -10.47 6.69
C ASN A 360 19.47 -10.81 8.19
N GLY A 361 18.40 -10.66 8.98
CA GLY A 361 18.41 -10.94 10.42
C GLY A 361 19.22 -9.93 11.26
N LYS A 362 19.46 -8.72 10.72
CA LYS A 362 20.18 -7.64 11.40
C LYS A 362 19.39 -6.33 11.26
N HIS A 363 19.33 -5.56 12.34
CA HIS A 363 18.63 -4.27 12.34
C HIS A 363 19.40 -3.22 11.53
N VAL A 364 18.67 -2.37 10.79
CA VAL A 364 19.22 -1.08 10.35
C VAL A 364 19.53 -0.22 11.59
N ARG A 365 20.66 0.49 11.60
CA ARG A 365 21.08 1.35 12.73
C ARG A 365 20.99 2.82 12.34
N TYR A 366 20.47 3.65 13.25
CA TYR A 366 20.31 5.10 13.01
C TYR A 366 21.21 5.91 13.94
N GLU A 367 21.99 6.82 13.36
CA GLU A 367 22.93 7.69 14.08
C GLU A 367 22.67 9.16 13.70
N LYS A 368 22.41 10.01 14.71
CA LYS A 368 22.36 11.48 14.55
C LYS A 368 23.77 12.01 14.24
N ILE A 369 23.87 12.96 13.32
CA ILE A 369 25.10 13.70 13.00
C ILE A 369 25.02 15.11 13.60
N ASP A 370 23.93 15.82 13.31
CA ASP A 370 23.60 17.15 13.84
C ASP A 370 22.07 17.31 13.93
N ASP A 371 21.56 18.49 14.28
CA ASP A 371 20.11 18.71 14.48
C ASP A 371 19.28 18.54 13.19
N ASN A 372 19.88 18.68 12.00
CA ASN A 372 19.24 18.53 10.70
C ASN A 372 19.81 17.37 9.86
N THR A 373 20.74 16.57 10.39
CA THR A 373 21.36 15.46 9.65
C THR A 373 21.40 14.17 10.48
N PHE A 374 20.96 13.06 9.90
CA PHE A 374 21.15 11.72 10.43
C PHE A 374 21.54 10.75 9.31
N LYS A 375 21.98 9.55 9.67
CA LYS A 375 22.25 8.47 8.70
C LYS A 375 21.60 7.16 9.15
N ALA A 376 21.13 6.41 8.16
CA ALA A 376 20.78 5.00 8.28
C ALA A 376 21.99 4.15 7.84
N ILE A 377 22.27 3.07 8.58
CA ILE A 377 23.36 2.13 8.30
C ILE A 377 22.74 0.74 8.17
N LEU A 378 22.69 0.26 6.94
CA LEU A 378 22.08 -1.00 6.54
C LEU A 378 23.13 -2.14 6.66
N PRO A 379 22.73 -3.36 7.06
CA PRO A 379 23.65 -4.49 7.16
C PRO A 379 23.96 -5.16 5.81
N ALA A 380 23.19 -4.83 4.76
CA ALA A 380 23.39 -5.19 3.36
C ALA A 380 22.64 -4.16 2.48
N VAL A 381 22.99 -4.09 1.19
CA VAL A 381 22.26 -3.26 0.22
C VAL A 381 20.79 -3.70 0.15
N TYR A 382 19.87 -2.78 0.40
CA TYR A 382 18.43 -3.07 0.43
C TYR A 382 17.65 -1.84 -0.05
N ARG A 383 17.14 -1.90 -1.28
CA ARG A 383 16.32 -0.85 -1.90
C ARG A 383 14.96 -0.65 -1.23
N PRO A 384 14.20 -1.69 -0.84
CA PRO A 384 12.88 -1.53 -0.22
C PRO A 384 12.89 -0.78 1.12
N PHE A 385 14.06 -0.55 1.72
CA PHE A 385 14.23 0.42 2.82
C PHE A 385 13.55 1.77 2.53
N PHE A 386 13.62 2.23 1.29
CA PHE A 386 12.98 3.48 0.88
C PHE A 386 11.45 3.41 0.91
N ASP A 387 10.87 2.24 0.62
CA ASP A 387 9.44 1.99 0.65
C ASP A 387 8.88 1.88 2.09
N VAL A 388 9.76 1.62 3.07
CA VAL A 388 9.41 1.71 4.50
C VAL A 388 9.54 3.17 4.99
N ILE A 389 10.67 3.83 4.76
CA ILE A 389 10.95 5.15 5.34
C ILE A 389 10.15 6.32 4.70
N LYS A 390 9.56 6.12 3.51
CA LYS A 390 8.54 7.02 2.93
C LYS A 390 7.18 6.93 3.64
N ASN A 391 6.97 5.89 4.44
CA ASN A 391 5.67 5.48 4.97
C ASN A 391 5.58 5.53 6.51
N ASP A 392 6.65 5.92 7.22
CA ASP A 392 6.70 6.00 8.69
C ASP A 392 6.42 7.42 9.26
N PRO A 393 5.36 7.60 10.07
CA PRO A 393 5.09 8.84 10.81
C PRO A 393 6.18 9.22 11.82
N ILE A 394 6.82 10.39 11.68
CA ILE A 394 7.78 10.86 12.69
C ILE A 394 7.06 11.45 13.92
N LEU A 395 7.56 11.12 15.11
CA LEU A 395 6.92 11.42 16.40
C LEU A 395 7.64 12.50 17.23
N PRO A 396 6.89 13.28 18.03
CA PRO A 396 7.44 14.27 18.95
C PRO A 396 8.16 13.61 20.12
N LYS A 397 9.49 13.63 20.11
CA LYS A 397 10.32 13.04 21.17
C LYS A 397 10.02 13.68 22.52
N HIS A 398 9.87 15.00 22.56
CA HIS A 398 9.67 15.79 23.79
C HIS A 398 8.42 15.38 24.59
N LEU A 399 7.42 14.79 23.95
CA LEU A 399 6.21 14.28 24.60
C LEU A 399 6.29 12.78 24.88
N LEU A 400 6.76 12.00 23.91
CA LEU A 400 6.62 10.54 23.93
C LEU A 400 7.83 9.79 24.49
N GLN A 401 9.02 10.41 24.62
CA GLN A 401 10.20 9.73 25.18
C GLN A 401 9.93 9.13 26.57
N ARG A 402 9.22 9.88 27.44
CA ARG A 402 8.86 9.44 28.80
C ARG A 402 7.79 8.35 28.85
N LYS A 403 7.24 7.95 27.71
CA LYS A 403 6.31 6.81 27.56
C LYS A 403 7.02 5.54 27.08
N VAL A 404 8.24 5.65 26.56
CA VAL A 404 9.06 4.57 26.04
C VAL A 404 9.98 4.03 27.13
N ALA A 405 10.08 2.69 27.28
CA ALA A 405 10.84 2.06 28.36
C ALA A 405 12.35 2.39 28.33
N ARG A 406 12.94 2.58 27.14
CA ARG A 406 14.37 2.86 26.93
C ARG A 406 14.85 4.20 27.49
N ASP A 407 13.98 5.21 27.60
CA ASP A 407 14.35 6.53 28.14
C ASP A 407 14.66 6.46 29.66
N VAL A 408 14.34 5.31 30.29
CA VAL A 408 14.98 4.83 31.51
C VAL A 408 16.02 3.77 31.11
N ALA A 409 17.31 4.14 31.10
CA ALA A 409 18.40 3.18 30.87
C ALA A 409 18.26 1.99 31.86
N GLY A 410 17.86 0.83 31.35
CA GLY A 410 17.03 -0.07 32.15
C GLY A 410 17.12 -1.54 31.75
N ALA A 411 16.89 -2.38 32.77
CA ALA A 411 16.91 -3.84 32.67
C ALA A 411 16.12 -4.41 31.48
N TRP A 412 15.01 -3.76 31.08
CA TRP A 412 14.17 -4.27 30.01
C TRP A 412 14.79 -4.07 28.61
N GLN A 413 15.49 -2.96 28.33
CA GLN A 413 16.14 -2.75 27.02
C GLN A 413 17.18 -3.83 26.73
N ASN A 414 18.03 -4.14 27.71
CA ASN A 414 19.03 -5.19 27.61
C ASN A 414 18.40 -6.58 27.51
N TYR A 415 17.29 -6.83 28.21
CA TYR A 415 16.50 -8.05 28.07
C TYR A 415 16.01 -8.23 26.63
N SER A 416 15.42 -7.18 26.05
CA SER A 416 14.92 -7.14 24.67
C SER A 416 16.04 -7.40 23.66
N LEU A 417 17.20 -6.75 23.79
CA LEU A 417 18.36 -6.99 22.93
C LEU A 417 18.88 -8.44 23.01
N ALA A 418 18.97 -9.01 24.21
CA ALA A 418 19.32 -10.41 24.40
C ALA A 418 18.27 -11.38 23.83
N GLN A 419 16.98 -11.04 23.92
CA GLN A 419 15.89 -11.88 23.43
C GLN A 419 15.81 -11.87 21.90
N CYS A 420 15.86 -10.70 21.25
CA CYS A 420 15.86 -10.59 19.79
C CYS A 420 17.04 -11.35 19.18
N GLY A 421 18.28 -10.99 19.54
CA GLY A 421 19.47 -11.63 18.98
C GLY A 421 19.48 -13.16 19.10
N PHE A 422 19.00 -13.70 20.22
CA PHE A 422 18.84 -15.15 20.40
C PHE A 422 17.65 -15.75 19.61
N SER A 423 16.54 -15.02 19.47
CA SER A 423 15.35 -15.43 18.73
C SER A 423 15.60 -15.49 17.22
N ASP A 424 16.24 -14.47 16.67
CA ASP A 424 16.47 -14.32 15.23
C ASP A 424 17.43 -15.42 14.72
N ASN A 425 18.44 -15.72 15.52
CA ASN A 425 19.42 -16.78 15.26
C ASN A 425 18.95 -18.18 15.74
N ARG A 426 17.78 -18.29 16.36
CA ARG A 426 17.29 -19.51 17.03
C ARG A 426 17.29 -20.73 16.13
N GLN A 427 16.92 -20.58 14.86
CA GLN A 427 16.88 -21.69 13.93
C GLN A 427 18.29 -22.18 13.56
N ALA A 428 19.24 -21.26 13.30
CA ALA A 428 20.63 -21.61 13.03
C ALA A 428 21.32 -22.31 14.22
N PHE A 429 21.05 -21.88 15.45
CA PHE A 429 21.50 -22.62 16.64
C PHE A 429 20.87 -24.02 16.75
N ARG A 430 19.56 -24.15 16.46
CA ARG A 430 18.84 -25.45 16.50
C ARG A 430 19.37 -26.42 15.46
N ASP A 431 19.64 -25.97 14.25
CA ASP A 431 20.16 -26.81 13.16
C ASP A 431 21.60 -27.25 13.44
N THR A 432 22.45 -26.34 13.96
CA THR A 432 23.80 -26.66 14.42
C THR A 432 23.79 -27.72 15.54
N PHE A 433 22.90 -27.57 16.53
CA PHE A 433 22.78 -28.55 17.62
C PHE A 433 22.24 -29.90 17.15
N ALA A 434 21.23 -29.89 16.26
CA ALA A 434 20.66 -31.12 15.69
C ALA A 434 21.69 -31.89 14.86
N ASP A 435 22.52 -31.20 14.05
CA ASP A 435 23.61 -31.81 13.31
C ASP A 435 24.69 -32.41 14.24
N GLN A 436 25.11 -31.68 15.27
CA GLN A 436 26.09 -32.18 16.24
C GLN A 436 25.58 -33.42 17.00
N LEU A 437 24.30 -33.43 17.41
CA LEU A 437 23.67 -34.57 18.09
C LEU A 437 23.47 -35.80 17.17
N ARG A 438 23.20 -35.59 15.87
CA ARG A 438 23.24 -36.68 14.87
C ARG A 438 24.64 -37.26 14.76
N LYS A 439 25.67 -36.40 14.69
CA LYS A 439 27.09 -36.80 14.60
C LYS A 439 27.60 -37.52 15.85
N SER A 440 27.05 -37.24 17.04
CA SER A 440 27.36 -37.96 18.28
C SER A 440 26.53 -39.23 18.50
N GLY A 441 25.62 -39.59 17.59
CA GLY A 441 24.79 -40.79 17.68
C GLY A 441 23.66 -40.71 18.73
N ALA A 442 23.15 -39.52 19.03
CA ALA A 442 22.04 -39.36 19.97
C ALA A 442 20.76 -40.05 19.47
N SER A 443 20.07 -40.77 20.37
CA SER A 443 18.89 -41.60 20.02
C SER A 443 17.64 -40.79 19.64
N ASP A 444 17.54 -39.55 20.12
CA ASP A 444 16.55 -38.57 19.66
C ASP A 444 17.20 -37.17 19.71
N PRO A 445 17.80 -36.71 18.60
CA PRO A 445 18.37 -35.36 18.50
C PRO A 445 17.29 -34.27 18.59
N THR A 446 16.08 -34.53 18.08
CA THR A 446 15.03 -33.52 17.94
C THR A 446 14.46 -33.13 19.30
N GLN A 447 14.12 -34.11 20.13
CA GLN A 447 13.58 -33.88 21.46
C GLN A 447 14.60 -33.17 22.38
N GLN A 448 15.89 -33.51 22.28
CA GLN A 448 16.96 -32.87 23.06
C GLN A 448 17.16 -31.40 22.67
N VAL A 449 17.07 -31.07 21.37
CA VAL A 449 17.05 -29.69 20.89
C VAL A 449 15.80 -28.97 21.40
N ASP A 450 14.61 -29.56 21.29
CA ASP A 450 13.37 -28.93 21.75
C ASP A 450 13.37 -28.66 23.26
N ASP A 451 13.85 -29.57 24.10
CA ASP A 451 13.93 -29.35 25.55
C ASP A 451 14.98 -28.29 25.95
N ARG A 452 16.15 -28.25 25.29
CA ARG A 452 17.17 -27.19 25.54
C ARG A 452 16.63 -25.81 25.18
N PHE A 453 15.95 -25.65 24.04
CA PHE A 453 15.39 -24.37 23.62
C PHE A 453 14.13 -23.97 24.40
N LYS A 454 13.34 -24.94 24.87
CA LYS A 454 12.21 -24.72 25.78
C LYS A 454 12.68 -24.22 27.15
N LEU A 455 13.78 -24.77 27.68
CA LEU A 455 14.40 -24.29 28.92
C LEU A 455 14.87 -22.84 28.77
N ILE A 456 15.61 -22.50 27.72
CA ILE A 456 16.10 -21.13 27.48
C ILE A 456 14.93 -20.15 27.33
N GLY A 457 13.90 -20.50 26.54
CA GLY A 457 12.68 -19.70 26.42
C GLY A 457 11.97 -19.46 27.76
N THR A 458 11.93 -20.48 28.63
CA THR A 458 11.37 -20.37 29.98
C THR A 458 12.19 -19.43 30.87
N LYS A 459 13.52 -19.39 30.71
CA LYS A 459 14.39 -18.44 31.43
C LYS A 459 14.24 -16.99 30.93
N PHE A 460 14.05 -16.77 29.62
CA PHE A 460 13.63 -15.46 29.11
C PHE A 460 12.28 -15.04 29.73
N SER A 461 11.24 -15.89 29.71
CA SER A 461 9.95 -15.56 30.33
C SER A 461 10.07 -15.24 31.83
N ALA A 462 10.88 -15.99 32.58
CA ALA A 462 11.12 -15.73 34.00
C ALA A 462 11.78 -14.36 34.25
N LEU A 463 12.74 -13.97 33.40
CA LEU A 463 13.39 -12.66 33.48
C LEU A 463 12.45 -11.51 33.11
N SER A 464 11.60 -11.71 32.08
CA SER A 464 10.49 -10.80 31.76
C SER A 464 9.62 -10.52 32.99
N GLU A 465 9.08 -11.57 33.63
CA GLU A 465 8.18 -11.37 34.78
C GLU A 465 8.91 -10.77 35.99
N ALA A 466 10.19 -11.09 36.21
CA ALA A 466 10.99 -10.47 37.26
C ALA A 466 11.21 -8.96 37.04
N ILE A 467 11.49 -8.53 35.79
CA ILE A 467 11.69 -7.12 35.46
C ILE A 467 10.36 -6.34 35.54
N LYS A 468 9.23 -6.92 35.08
CA LYS A 468 7.88 -6.36 35.28
C LYS A 468 7.51 -6.25 36.76
N GLY A 469 7.89 -7.23 37.57
CA GLY A 469 7.72 -7.24 39.02
C GLY A 469 8.61 -6.25 39.77
N GLN A 470 9.57 -5.61 39.09
CA GLN A 470 10.48 -4.59 39.62
C GLN A 470 11.28 -5.02 40.88
N ASN A 471 11.50 -6.33 41.08
CA ASN A 471 12.21 -6.86 42.25
C ASN A 471 13.67 -7.19 41.94
N VAL A 472 14.60 -6.46 42.58
CA VAL A 472 16.05 -6.65 42.49
C VAL A 472 16.51 -8.10 42.63
N ALA A 473 15.95 -8.83 43.58
CA ALA A 473 16.40 -10.20 43.87
C ALA A 473 15.99 -11.16 42.75
N ASP A 474 14.75 -11.03 42.28
CA ASP A 474 14.18 -11.87 41.24
C ASP A 474 14.82 -11.58 39.88
N ILE A 475 15.08 -10.29 39.57
CA ILE A 475 15.75 -9.86 38.33
C ILE A 475 17.15 -10.46 38.25
N LYS A 476 17.94 -10.36 39.33
CA LYS A 476 19.29 -10.96 39.39
C LYS A 476 19.26 -12.47 39.30
N GLY A 477 18.32 -13.12 40.02
CA GLY A 477 18.15 -14.57 39.95
C GLY A 477 17.87 -15.04 38.53
N ALA A 478 16.90 -14.42 37.85
CA ALA A 478 16.53 -14.80 36.49
C ALA A 478 17.60 -14.44 35.44
N ALA A 479 18.31 -13.32 35.59
CA ALA A 479 19.42 -12.93 34.70
C ALA A 479 20.60 -13.91 34.80
N LEU A 480 20.97 -14.31 36.02
CA LEU A 480 22.00 -15.31 36.28
C LEU A 480 21.61 -16.70 35.76
N GLU A 481 20.36 -17.12 35.97
CA GLU A 481 19.85 -18.41 35.47
C GLU A 481 19.81 -18.46 33.93
N LEU A 482 19.42 -17.37 33.27
CA LEU A 482 19.43 -17.28 31.81
C LEU A 482 20.86 -17.22 31.25
N THR A 483 21.74 -16.45 31.88
CA THR A 483 23.18 -16.41 31.55
C THR A 483 23.80 -17.81 31.64
N THR A 484 23.49 -18.55 32.71
CA THR A 484 23.93 -19.94 32.89
C THR A 484 23.39 -20.86 31.78
N ALA A 485 22.12 -20.70 31.37
CA ALA A 485 21.52 -21.50 30.30
C ALA A 485 22.11 -21.22 28.91
N LEU A 486 22.46 -19.95 28.62
CA LEU A 486 23.11 -19.55 27.37
C LEU A 486 24.59 -19.99 27.33
N GLN A 487 25.32 -19.87 28.43
CA GLN A 487 26.69 -20.39 28.56
C GLN A 487 26.73 -21.92 28.45
N ALA A 488 25.73 -22.62 29.00
CA ALA A 488 25.57 -24.06 28.82
C ALA A 488 25.33 -24.43 27.35
N LEU A 489 24.47 -23.71 26.62
CA LEU A 489 24.29 -23.92 25.17
C LEU A 489 25.59 -23.71 24.38
N LYS A 490 26.36 -22.66 24.72
CA LYS A 490 27.68 -22.43 24.09
C LYS A 490 28.68 -23.54 24.39
N SER A 491 28.66 -24.11 25.61
CA SER A 491 29.50 -25.25 25.97
C SER A 491 29.03 -26.57 25.35
N ASP A 492 27.72 -26.74 25.11
CA ASP A 492 27.17 -27.88 24.37
C ASP A 492 27.56 -27.85 22.89
N LEU A 493 27.89 -26.66 22.35
CA LEU A 493 28.12 -26.41 20.91
C LEU A 493 29.56 -25.92 20.60
N PRO A 494 30.60 -26.74 20.77
CA PRO A 494 31.98 -26.38 20.43
C PRO A 494 32.24 -26.13 18.94
N SER A 495 31.26 -26.37 18.05
CA SER A 495 31.35 -26.12 16.61
C SER A 495 30.39 -25.02 16.11
N LEU A 496 30.07 -24.02 16.93
CA LEU A 496 29.40 -22.80 16.47
C LEU A 496 30.25 -22.03 15.44
N THR A 497 29.58 -21.29 14.56
CA THR A 497 30.24 -20.24 13.77
C THR A 497 30.61 -19.06 14.68
N ALA A 498 31.58 -18.24 14.24
CA ALA A 498 31.98 -17.04 14.98
C ALA A 498 30.80 -16.08 15.21
N ASP A 499 29.90 -15.93 14.23
CA ASP A 499 28.69 -15.09 14.34
C ASP A 499 27.73 -15.62 15.42
N LEU A 500 27.42 -16.91 15.42
CA LEU A 500 26.53 -17.52 16.43
C LEU A 500 27.15 -17.50 17.82
N GLN A 501 28.48 -17.63 17.92
CA GLN A 501 29.18 -17.45 19.18
C GLN A 501 29.08 -16.00 19.68
N ALA A 502 29.26 -15.01 18.80
CA ALA A 502 29.13 -13.60 19.14
C ALA A 502 27.70 -13.23 19.60
N VAL A 503 26.67 -13.84 19.02
CA VAL A 503 25.27 -13.65 19.46
C VAL A 503 25.05 -14.12 20.91
N ILE A 504 25.66 -15.24 21.33
CA ILE A 504 25.58 -15.68 22.73
C ILE A 504 26.37 -14.73 23.65
N ASP A 505 27.57 -14.33 23.24
CA ASP A 505 28.42 -13.46 24.06
C ASP A 505 27.82 -12.05 24.22
N GLU A 506 27.17 -11.50 23.19
CA GLU A 506 26.41 -10.25 23.26
C GLU A 506 25.18 -10.40 24.18
N ALA A 507 24.40 -11.48 24.05
CA ALA A 507 23.28 -11.73 24.96
C ALA A 507 23.73 -11.82 26.43
N VAL A 508 24.87 -12.47 26.73
CA VAL A 508 25.47 -12.53 28.08
C VAL A 508 25.98 -11.16 28.55
N SER A 509 26.53 -10.34 27.64
CA SER A 509 26.91 -8.94 27.93
C SER A 509 25.70 -8.10 28.35
N GLN A 510 24.61 -8.18 27.58
CA GLN A 510 23.35 -7.50 27.88
C GLN A 510 22.77 -7.91 29.23
N LEU A 511 22.70 -9.21 29.52
CA LEU A 511 22.25 -9.75 30.82
C LEU A 511 23.12 -9.28 31.99
N SER A 512 24.44 -9.15 31.80
CA SER A 512 25.34 -8.57 32.81
C SER A 512 25.01 -7.10 33.08
N GLY A 513 24.61 -6.35 32.05
CA GLY A 513 24.09 -4.99 32.20
C GLY A 513 22.77 -4.93 32.97
N ILE A 514 21.87 -5.91 32.82
CA ILE A 514 20.66 -6.03 33.64
C ILE A 514 21.01 -6.15 35.12
N GLU A 515 21.95 -7.01 35.47
CA GLU A 515 22.37 -7.19 36.86
C GLU A 515 22.99 -5.92 37.46
N ALA A 516 23.70 -5.12 36.66
CA ALA A 516 24.27 -3.82 37.06
C ALA A 516 23.17 -2.76 37.28
N LEU A 517 22.19 -2.68 36.38
CA LEU A 517 21.05 -1.76 36.52
C LEU A 517 20.16 -2.14 37.72
N ALA A 518 19.97 -3.46 37.95
CA ALA A 518 19.37 -4.03 39.16
C ALA A 518 20.22 -3.84 40.44
N GLN A 519 21.43 -3.30 40.36
CA GLN A 519 22.21 -2.82 41.51
C GLN A 519 22.10 -1.31 41.70
N ALA A 520 21.96 -0.54 40.62
CA ALA A 520 22.00 0.92 40.63
C ALA A 520 20.70 1.61 41.11
N GLY A 521 19.58 0.88 41.18
CA GLY A 521 18.25 1.45 41.46
C GLY A 521 17.45 1.82 40.21
N THR A 522 17.97 1.50 39.02
CA THR A 522 17.48 2.00 37.73
C THR A 522 16.87 0.88 36.88
N TRP A 523 15.65 0.48 37.22
CA TRP A 523 14.80 -0.35 36.37
C TRP A 523 13.38 0.22 36.37
N GLY A 524 12.81 0.37 35.19
CA GLY A 524 11.45 0.87 35.03
C GLY A 524 10.74 0.12 33.92
N VAL A 525 9.62 -0.50 34.26
CA VAL A 525 8.59 -0.90 33.29
C VAL A 525 7.31 -0.25 33.77
N SER A 526 6.75 0.68 32.99
CA SER A 526 5.40 1.16 33.21
C SER A 526 4.43 0.16 32.58
N PRO A 527 3.48 -0.44 33.32
CA PRO A 527 2.45 -1.30 32.72
C PRO A 527 1.56 -0.57 31.71
N GLY A 528 1.50 0.76 31.77
CA GLY A 528 1.05 1.61 30.67
C GLY A 528 2.25 2.30 30.02
N SER A 529 2.80 1.69 28.98
CA SER A 529 4.00 2.14 28.25
C SER A 529 3.67 2.28 26.77
N PHE A 530 3.97 3.46 26.22
CA PHE A 530 3.78 3.92 24.83
C PHE A 530 2.41 3.67 24.17
N SER A 531 1.93 2.43 24.06
CA SER A 531 0.65 2.02 23.48
C SER A 531 -0.57 2.73 24.10
N ASP A 532 -0.48 3.09 25.38
CA ASP A 532 -1.50 3.85 26.12
C ASP A 532 -1.45 5.37 25.88
N SER A 533 -0.45 5.86 25.13
CA SER A 533 -0.47 7.25 24.63
C SER A 533 -1.39 7.38 23.43
N TRP A 534 -2.04 8.54 23.29
CA TRP A 534 -2.87 8.89 22.13
C TRP A 534 -4.02 7.88 21.85
N THR A 535 -4.58 7.28 22.90
CA THR A 535 -5.84 6.53 22.80
C THR A 535 -7.01 7.46 22.48
N VAL A 536 -8.13 6.92 22.00
CA VAL A 536 -9.36 7.70 21.71
C VAL A 536 -10.00 8.41 22.91
N ALA A 537 -9.49 8.19 24.13
CA ALA A 537 -9.93 8.87 25.35
C ALA A 537 -8.96 9.96 25.85
N ALA A 538 -7.79 10.13 25.21
CA ALA A 538 -6.86 11.22 25.52
C ALA A 538 -7.42 12.57 25.06
N ASN A 539 -6.96 13.67 25.66
CA ASN A 539 -7.42 15.01 25.30
C ASN A 539 -6.91 15.38 23.89
N PRO A 540 -7.76 15.91 22.96
CA PRO A 540 -7.34 16.37 21.65
C PRO A 540 -6.10 17.29 21.62
N SER A 541 -5.79 18.02 22.71
CA SER A 541 -4.56 18.83 22.81
C SER A 541 -3.28 18.06 23.16
N GLU A 542 -3.34 16.75 23.43
CA GLU A 542 -2.16 15.90 23.68
C GLU A 542 -1.54 15.36 22.38
N PHE A 543 -2.28 15.39 21.27
CA PHE A 543 -1.87 14.85 19.97
C PHE A 543 -1.13 15.92 19.18
N VAL A 544 0.14 15.65 18.90
CA VAL A 544 1.07 16.63 18.32
C VAL A 544 1.84 15.95 17.20
N GLY A 545 1.86 16.59 16.04
CA GLY A 545 2.37 15.99 14.81
C GLY A 545 2.82 17.03 13.79
N LEU A 546 3.22 16.53 12.62
CA LEU A 546 3.82 17.34 11.55
C LEU A 546 2.88 17.51 10.34
N GLY A 547 1.73 16.85 10.35
CA GLY A 547 0.78 16.80 9.22
C GLY A 547 -0.10 18.04 9.04
N PRO A 548 -0.94 18.06 8.00
CA PRO A 548 -1.77 19.19 7.63
C PRO A 548 -2.86 19.56 8.65
N TYR A 549 -3.30 18.62 9.48
CA TYR A 549 -4.37 18.82 10.45
C TYR A 549 -3.99 18.39 11.88
N VAL A 550 -4.75 18.88 12.86
CA VAL A 550 -4.71 18.46 14.27
C VAL A 550 -6.10 18.03 14.72
N ILE A 551 -6.19 16.98 15.54
CA ILE A 551 -7.49 16.54 16.07
C ILE A 551 -8.10 17.63 16.96
N LYS A 552 -9.34 18.00 16.66
CA LYS A 552 -10.13 18.96 17.43
C LYS A 552 -11.13 18.27 18.35
N ARG A 553 -11.78 17.22 17.85
CA ARG A 553 -12.83 16.48 18.56
C ARG A 553 -13.04 15.11 17.94
N TYR A 554 -13.34 14.12 18.78
CA TYR A 554 -13.88 12.83 18.35
C TYR A 554 -15.23 12.60 19.04
N ASP A 555 -16.28 12.45 18.24
CA ASP A 555 -17.59 11.96 18.68
C ASP A 555 -17.67 10.46 18.38
N VAL A 556 -17.61 9.65 19.44
CA VAL A 556 -17.45 8.19 19.36
C VAL A 556 -18.52 7.53 18.48
N GLU A 557 -18.07 6.71 17.52
CA GLU A 557 -18.90 6.06 16.48
C GLU A 557 -19.72 7.02 15.57
N GLN A 558 -19.47 8.34 15.61
CA GLN A 558 -20.21 9.32 14.81
C GLN A 558 -19.32 10.11 13.85
N GLN A 559 -18.31 10.80 14.36
CA GLN A 559 -17.44 11.65 13.54
C GLN A 559 -16.10 11.99 14.20
N VAL A 560 -15.06 12.17 13.40
CA VAL A 560 -13.83 12.86 13.82
C VAL A 560 -13.77 14.22 13.15
N ILE A 561 -13.40 15.25 13.92
CA ILE A 561 -13.17 16.61 13.43
C ILE A 561 -11.70 16.95 13.67
N LEU A 562 -10.99 17.34 12.61
CA LEU A 562 -9.65 17.87 12.63
C LEU A 562 -9.68 19.35 12.20
N ASP A 563 -9.01 20.25 12.92
CA ASP A 563 -8.77 21.62 12.45
C ASP A 563 -7.38 21.70 11.80
N ARG A 564 -7.14 22.68 10.92
CA ARG A 564 -5.85 22.92 10.25
C ARG A 564 -4.69 23.11 11.24
N ASN A 565 -3.54 22.49 10.95
CA ASN A 565 -2.29 22.72 11.67
C ASN A 565 -1.69 24.11 11.32
N PRO A 566 -1.51 25.03 12.28
CA PRO A 566 -0.92 26.35 12.01
C PRO A 566 0.58 26.32 11.71
N TYR A 567 1.28 25.21 12.00
CA TYR A 567 2.70 25.03 11.76
C TYR A 567 3.02 24.12 10.57
N TYR A 568 2.03 23.82 9.70
CA TYR A 568 2.28 22.95 8.55
C TYR A 568 3.31 23.55 7.59
N TRP A 569 4.16 22.69 7.06
CA TRP A 569 5.44 23.03 6.43
C TRP A 569 5.41 22.97 4.90
N LYS A 570 4.27 22.61 4.30
CA LYS A 570 4.03 22.71 2.85
C LYS A 570 3.28 24.01 2.50
N VAL A 571 3.62 24.58 1.34
CA VAL A 571 2.97 25.75 0.73
C VAL A 571 2.64 25.46 -0.74
N ASP A 572 1.70 26.20 -1.32
CA ASP A 572 1.47 26.17 -2.78
C ASP A 572 2.52 26.97 -3.58
N THR A 573 2.39 26.97 -4.91
CA THR A 573 3.28 27.72 -5.83
C THR A 573 3.32 29.24 -5.61
N ASN A 574 2.35 29.81 -4.90
CA ASN A 574 2.29 31.24 -4.55
C ASN A 574 2.85 31.49 -3.14
N GLY A 575 3.13 30.42 -2.37
CA GLY A 575 3.56 30.48 -0.98
C GLY A 575 2.42 30.46 0.04
N VAL A 576 1.16 30.18 -0.36
CA VAL A 576 0.04 30.00 0.56
C VAL A 576 0.27 28.72 1.36
N GLN A 577 0.34 28.83 2.69
CA GLN A 577 0.46 27.66 3.57
C GLN A 577 -0.81 26.79 3.45
N LEU A 578 -0.58 25.51 3.22
CA LEU A 578 -1.60 24.46 3.09
C LEU A 578 -1.98 23.92 4.49
N PRO A 579 -3.01 23.07 4.64
CA PRO A 579 -4.10 22.80 3.71
C PRO A 579 -4.98 24.04 3.47
N TYR A 580 -5.63 24.17 2.31
CA TYR A 580 -6.56 25.29 2.10
C TYR A 580 -7.78 25.21 3.04
N PHE A 581 -8.36 24.02 3.24
CA PHE A 581 -9.45 23.85 4.22
C PHE A 581 -9.00 24.10 5.66
N GLU A 582 -9.80 24.84 6.41
CA GLU A 582 -9.59 25.10 7.85
C GLU A 582 -9.97 23.89 8.72
N ARG A 583 -10.81 22.99 8.19
CA ARG A 583 -11.28 21.78 8.89
C ARG A 583 -11.49 20.61 7.96
N TYR A 584 -11.21 19.43 8.49
CA TYR A 584 -11.46 18.14 7.88
C TYR A 584 -12.41 17.34 8.79
N VAL A 585 -13.48 16.77 8.22
CA VAL A 585 -14.48 15.97 8.94
C VAL A 585 -14.55 14.57 8.34
N VAL A 586 -14.44 13.55 9.20
CA VAL A 586 -14.68 12.14 8.86
C VAL A 586 -15.99 11.72 9.53
N LEU A 587 -17.01 11.33 8.76
CA LEU A 587 -18.23 10.73 9.28
C LEU A 587 -18.10 9.20 9.34
N ILE A 588 -18.60 8.59 10.41
CA ILE A 588 -18.49 7.13 10.62
C ILE A 588 -19.81 6.46 10.26
N PHE A 589 -19.78 5.59 9.26
CA PHE A 589 -20.91 4.76 8.82
C PHE A 589 -20.60 3.28 9.07
N LYS A 590 -21.60 2.39 8.92
CA LYS A 590 -21.45 0.95 9.15
C LYS A 590 -21.72 0.07 7.94
N ASP A 591 -22.12 0.68 6.82
CA ASP A 591 -22.29 0.02 5.53
C ASP A 591 -22.20 1.02 4.36
N ILE A 592 -21.83 0.50 3.19
CA ILE A 592 -21.61 1.26 1.96
C ILE A 592 -22.90 1.76 1.28
N ASN A 593 -24.07 1.19 1.58
CA ASN A 593 -25.33 1.74 1.07
C ASN A 593 -25.74 2.98 1.88
N THR A 594 -25.45 3.00 3.18
CA THR A 594 -25.57 4.23 4.01
C THR A 594 -24.61 5.31 3.50
N GLU A 595 -23.37 4.98 3.14
CA GLU A 595 -22.42 5.94 2.56
C GLU A 595 -22.93 6.50 1.22
N LEU A 596 -23.34 5.63 0.28
CA LEU A 596 -23.97 6.05 -0.98
C LEU A 596 -25.19 6.95 -0.74
N ALA A 597 -26.05 6.61 0.23
CA ALA A 597 -27.19 7.43 0.59
C ALA A 597 -26.76 8.81 1.14
N LYS A 598 -25.68 8.88 1.93
CA LYS A 598 -25.14 10.12 2.52
C LYS A 598 -24.47 11.01 1.49
N PHE A 599 -23.73 10.46 0.54
CA PHE A 599 -23.23 11.23 -0.61
C PHE A 599 -24.38 11.76 -1.47
N THR A 600 -25.38 10.91 -1.76
CA THR A 600 -26.50 11.28 -2.65
C THR A 600 -27.49 12.27 -2.03
N THR A 601 -27.68 12.29 -0.71
CA THR A 601 -28.38 13.39 0.01
C THR A 601 -27.53 14.66 0.13
N GLY A 602 -26.21 14.56 -0.03
CA GLY A 602 -25.26 15.67 0.05
C GLY A 602 -24.69 15.92 1.44
N GLU A 603 -24.64 14.89 2.30
CA GLU A 603 -24.07 14.95 3.65
C GLU A 603 -22.55 14.70 3.67
N THR A 604 -21.98 13.91 2.76
CA THR A 604 -20.53 13.87 2.47
C THR A 604 -20.21 14.64 1.19
N ASP A 605 -19.03 15.24 1.07
CA ASP A 605 -18.57 15.95 -0.14
C ASP A 605 -17.97 15.01 -1.20
N VAL A 606 -17.59 13.80 -0.80
CA VAL A 606 -16.99 12.74 -1.63
C VAL A 606 -17.68 11.38 -1.40
N TYR A 607 -17.50 10.46 -2.34
CA TYR A 607 -17.80 9.04 -2.23
C TYR A 607 -16.63 8.26 -2.83
N ASP A 608 -16.15 7.25 -2.09
CA ASP A 608 -14.80 6.67 -2.23
C ASP A 608 -13.67 7.70 -2.15
N LEU A 609 -13.37 8.14 -0.93
CA LEU A 609 -12.01 8.58 -0.61
C LEU A 609 -11.20 7.45 0.02
N ASP A 610 -11.86 6.68 0.89
CA ASP A 610 -11.20 5.71 1.75
C ASP A 610 -11.54 4.23 1.45
N ASN A 611 -12.48 3.94 0.54
CA ASN A 611 -12.97 2.59 0.21
C ASN A 611 -13.55 2.49 -1.22
N PRO A 612 -13.00 1.63 -2.12
CA PRO A 612 -13.23 1.70 -3.57
C PRO A 612 -14.70 1.71 -4.01
N LEU A 613 -15.09 2.69 -4.83
CA LEU A 613 -16.46 2.88 -5.30
C LEU A 613 -16.93 1.65 -6.09
N ARG A 614 -17.99 1.02 -5.60
CA ARG A 614 -18.57 -0.21 -6.15
C ARG A 614 -18.91 -0.05 -7.64
N PRO A 615 -18.36 -0.86 -8.56
CA PRO A 615 -18.66 -0.77 -10.00
C PRO A 615 -20.16 -0.85 -10.33
N GLN A 616 -20.95 -1.56 -9.53
CA GLN A 616 -22.42 -1.62 -9.67
C GLN A 616 -23.16 -0.31 -9.32
N ASP A 617 -22.56 0.59 -8.53
CA ASP A 617 -23.16 1.89 -8.20
C ASP A 617 -22.90 2.94 -9.29
N TRP A 618 -21.87 2.73 -10.12
CA TRP A 618 -21.41 3.68 -11.13
C TRP A 618 -22.51 4.18 -12.10
N PRO A 619 -23.45 3.34 -12.59
CA PRO A 619 -24.55 3.82 -13.44
C PRO A 619 -25.51 4.77 -12.72
N GLN A 620 -25.71 4.61 -11.41
CA GLN A 620 -26.47 5.57 -10.59
C GLN A 620 -25.65 6.84 -10.37
N ILE A 621 -24.39 6.70 -9.94
CA ILE A 621 -23.48 7.82 -9.67
C ILE A 621 -23.33 8.72 -10.90
N LYS A 622 -23.17 8.17 -12.11
CA LYS A 622 -23.12 8.95 -13.34
C LYS A 622 -24.42 9.69 -13.63
N LYS A 623 -25.57 9.00 -13.55
CA LYS A 623 -26.89 9.62 -13.74
C LYS A 623 -27.16 10.76 -12.75
N GLU A 624 -26.72 10.62 -11.50
CA GLU A 624 -26.84 11.68 -10.50
C GLU A 624 -25.82 12.80 -10.71
N ALA A 625 -24.60 12.48 -11.15
CA ALA A 625 -23.60 13.48 -11.51
C ALA A 625 -24.05 14.37 -12.68
N ASP A 626 -24.60 13.78 -13.74
CA ASP A 626 -25.17 14.50 -14.88
C ASP A 626 -26.32 15.44 -14.45
N ALA A 627 -27.11 15.03 -13.44
CA ALA A 627 -28.25 15.79 -12.94
C ALA A 627 -27.88 16.88 -11.91
N LYS A 628 -26.81 16.67 -11.12
CA LYS A 628 -26.38 17.55 -10.00
C LYS A 628 -25.12 18.37 -10.32
N GLY A 629 -24.45 18.09 -11.43
CA GLY A 629 -23.18 18.70 -11.83
C GLY A 629 -21.98 18.26 -10.98
N TRP A 630 -21.97 17.01 -10.52
CA TRP A 630 -20.87 16.42 -9.74
C TRP A 630 -19.67 16.07 -10.63
N GLU A 631 -18.48 16.09 -10.05
CA GLU A 631 -17.25 15.64 -10.70
C GLU A 631 -17.07 14.13 -10.46
N THR A 632 -16.65 13.39 -11.50
CA THR A 632 -16.57 11.92 -11.46
C THR A 632 -15.41 11.39 -12.30
N ILE A 633 -14.49 10.64 -11.69
CA ILE A 633 -13.30 10.06 -12.35
C ILE A 633 -13.52 8.56 -12.59
N ASN A 634 -13.15 8.09 -13.79
CA ASN A 634 -13.01 6.66 -14.11
C ASN A 634 -11.56 6.43 -14.58
N GLY A 635 -10.68 6.18 -13.61
CA GLY A 635 -9.24 6.18 -13.78
C GLY A 635 -8.69 4.87 -14.35
N GLY A 636 -7.40 4.63 -14.10
CA GLY A 636 -6.73 3.37 -14.40
C GLY A 636 -7.19 2.19 -13.51
N PRO A 637 -6.55 1.03 -13.64
CA PRO A 637 -6.70 -0.07 -12.68
C PRO A 637 -6.26 0.37 -11.28
N VAL A 638 -6.88 -0.15 -10.23
CA VAL A 638 -6.35 0.02 -8.86
C VAL A 638 -5.18 -0.93 -8.60
N PHE A 639 -4.45 -0.69 -7.50
CA PHE A 639 -3.57 -1.72 -6.93
C PHE A 639 -4.38 -2.91 -6.38
N GLY A 640 -3.77 -4.08 -6.47
CA GLY A 640 -4.35 -5.35 -6.05
C GLY A 640 -4.17 -6.43 -7.10
N THR A 641 -4.54 -7.66 -6.74
CA THR A 641 -4.75 -8.77 -7.67
C THR A 641 -5.89 -9.66 -7.18
N LEU A 642 -6.67 -10.22 -8.10
CA LEU A 642 -7.63 -11.30 -7.82
C LEU A 642 -7.17 -12.57 -8.54
N TRP A 643 -7.16 -13.70 -7.84
CA TRP A 643 -6.57 -14.95 -8.35
C TRP A 643 -7.23 -16.22 -7.81
N VAL A 644 -7.04 -17.31 -8.54
CA VAL A 644 -7.29 -18.69 -8.08
C VAL A 644 -5.95 -19.38 -7.80
N ALA A 645 -5.79 -19.88 -6.58
CA ALA A 645 -4.72 -20.81 -6.22
C ALA A 645 -5.25 -22.24 -6.34
N LEU A 646 -4.63 -23.05 -7.19
CA LEU A 646 -4.79 -24.51 -7.19
C LEU A 646 -3.74 -25.11 -6.25
N ASN A 647 -4.14 -26.03 -5.37
CA ASN A 647 -3.22 -26.60 -4.39
C ASN A 647 -2.34 -27.70 -5.02
N GLN A 648 -1.12 -27.35 -5.41
CA GLN A 648 -0.11 -28.24 -5.97
C GLN A 648 0.67 -29.03 -4.89
N ASP A 649 0.20 -29.10 -3.64
CA ASP A 649 0.90 -29.80 -2.56
C ASP A 649 0.36 -31.23 -2.36
N ALA A 650 1.07 -32.23 -2.90
CA ALA A 650 0.65 -33.64 -2.86
C ALA A 650 0.67 -34.27 -1.45
N GLU A 651 1.43 -33.70 -0.51
CA GLU A 651 1.49 -34.19 0.88
C GLU A 651 0.88 -33.17 1.85
N VAL A 652 -0.39 -33.39 2.20
CA VAL A 652 -1.09 -32.54 3.18
C VAL A 652 -0.36 -32.58 4.52
N ARG A 653 -0.10 -31.41 5.09
CA ARG A 653 0.44 -31.20 6.44
C ARG A 653 -0.49 -31.79 7.51
N GLY A 654 -0.36 -33.10 7.75
CA GLY A 654 -1.15 -33.88 8.70
C GLY A 654 -1.91 -35.07 8.11
N ALA A 655 -1.91 -35.29 6.79
CA ALA A 655 -2.56 -36.43 6.13
C ALA A 655 -1.74 -37.01 4.95
N PRO A 656 -0.48 -37.42 5.18
CA PRO A 656 0.37 -38.03 4.13
C PRO A 656 -0.21 -39.38 3.65
N GLY A 657 0.01 -39.71 2.38
CA GLY A 657 -0.36 -41.00 1.79
C GLY A 657 -1.81 -41.15 1.31
N ASN A 658 -2.64 -40.10 1.33
CA ASN A 658 -3.97 -40.12 0.74
C ASN A 658 -3.88 -40.11 -0.81
N LEU A 659 -3.99 -41.30 -1.43
CA LEU A 659 -3.87 -41.46 -2.89
C LEU A 659 -4.96 -40.72 -3.67
N SER A 660 -6.22 -40.77 -3.23
CA SER A 660 -7.33 -40.10 -3.93
C SER A 660 -7.25 -38.58 -3.85
N ARG A 661 -6.56 -38.02 -2.84
CA ARG A 661 -6.18 -36.61 -2.88
C ARG A 661 -4.99 -36.41 -3.83
N ARG A 662 -3.95 -37.24 -3.73
CA ARG A 662 -2.74 -37.13 -4.56
C ARG A 662 -3.09 -37.06 -6.06
N THR A 663 -4.06 -37.82 -6.55
CA THR A 663 -4.47 -37.77 -7.98
C THR A 663 -4.85 -36.37 -8.43
N LEU A 664 -5.63 -35.62 -7.64
CA LEU A 664 -6.01 -34.24 -7.92
C LEU A 664 -4.81 -33.28 -7.79
N GLN A 665 -3.94 -33.49 -6.80
CA GLN A 665 -2.75 -32.64 -6.62
C GLN A 665 -1.74 -32.81 -7.76
N GLU A 666 -1.61 -34.00 -8.37
CA GLU A 666 -0.79 -34.15 -9.59
C GLU A 666 -1.48 -33.57 -10.85
N VAL A 667 -2.82 -33.51 -10.91
CA VAL A 667 -3.55 -32.73 -11.94
C VAL A 667 -3.23 -31.24 -11.79
N PHE A 668 -3.33 -30.68 -10.59
CA PHE A 668 -2.99 -29.27 -10.34
C PHE A 668 -1.50 -28.95 -10.58
N ARG A 669 -0.61 -29.94 -10.49
CA ARG A 669 0.82 -29.81 -10.85
C ARG A 669 1.11 -29.85 -12.34
N ASP A 670 0.24 -30.45 -13.16
CA ASP A 670 0.44 -30.42 -14.60
C ASP A 670 0.25 -29.00 -15.14
N LEU A 671 1.25 -28.50 -15.89
CA LEU A 671 1.20 -27.15 -16.44
C LEU A 671 0.07 -26.99 -17.45
N LYS A 672 -0.16 -27.99 -18.32
CA LYS A 672 -1.23 -27.93 -19.33
C LYS A 672 -2.62 -27.95 -18.70
N PHE A 673 -2.80 -28.58 -17.53
CA PHE A 673 -4.03 -28.43 -16.78
C PHE A 673 -4.23 -26.98 -16.32
N ARG A 674 -3.19 -26.33 -15.78
CA ARG A 674 -3.27 -24.92 -15.35
C ARG A 674 -3.48 -23.97 -16.53
N GLU A 675 -2.80 -24.19 -17.65
CA GLU A 675 -3.06 -23.49 -18.92
C GLU A 675 -4.51 -23.69 -19.36
N ALA A 676 -5.01 -24.93 -19.40
CA ALA A 676 -6.37 -25.23 -19.80
C ALA A 676 -7.40 -24.56 -18.89
N PHE A 677 -7.16 -24.56 -17.58
CA PHE A 677 -8.00 -23.85 -16.62
C PHE A 677 -7.99 -22.35 -16.90
N ALA A 678 -6.81 -21.74 -17.11
CA ALA A 678 -6.70 -20.32 -17.45
C ALA A 678 -7.43 -19.96 -18.76
N PHE A 679 -7.22 -20.74 -19.83
CA PHE A 679 -7.94 -20.57 -21.12
C PHE A 679 -9.46 -20.82 -21.01
N SER A 680 -9.95 -21.48 -19.95
CA SER A 680 -11.40 -21.69 -19.75
C SER A 680 -12.14 -20.49 -19.15
N VAL A 681 -11.45 -19.50 -18.57
CA VAL A 681 -12.10 -18.37 -17.87
C VAL A 681 -12.48 -17.24 -18.82
N ASP A 682 -13.77 -16.92 -18.93
CA ASP A 682 -14.22 -15.73 -19.66
C ASP A 682 -14.14 -14.48 -18.76
N LYS A 683 -12.91 -13.97 -18.62
CA LYS A 683 -12.63 -12.74 -17.91
C LYS A 683 -13.42 -11.54 -18.45
N GLN A 684 -13.77 -11.52 -19.73
CA GLN A 684 -14.52 -10.40 -20.33
C GLN A 684 -15.99 -10.45 -19.91
N THR A 685 -16.64 -11.62 -19.99
CA THR A 685 -18.00 -11.82 -19.45
C THR A 685 -18.04 -11.57 -17.94
N LEU A 686 -17.00 -11.94 -17.18
CA LEU A 686 -16.85 -11.59 -15.77
C LEU A 686 -16.72 -10.07 -15.54
N ILE A 687 -15.92 -9.35 -16.33
CA ILE A 687 -15.81 -7.88 -16.24
C ILE A 687 -17.14 -7.20 -16.59
N GLN A 688 -17.84 -7.63 -17.64
CA GLN A 688 -19.15 -7.07 -18.01
C GLN A 688 -20.20 -7.33 -16.94
N ASN A 689 -20.33 -8.57 -16.46
CA ASN A 689 -21.39 -8.94 -15.51
C ASN A 689 -21.09 -8.49 -14.08
N VAL A 690 -19.88 -8.76 -13.56
CA VAL A 690 -19.55 -8.49 -12.15
C VAL A 690 -19.19 -7.02 -11.95
N PHE A 691 -18.32 -6.48 -12.81
CA PHE A 691 -17.77 -5.12 -12.70
C PHE A 691 -18.47 -4.10 -13.61
N SER A 692 -19.64 -4.43 -14.17
CA SER A 692 -20.43 -3.52 -15.05
C SER A 692 -19.67 -3.00 -16.29
N GLY A 693 -18.67 -3.75 -16.77
CA GLY A 693 -17.77 -3.33 -17.85
C GLY A 693 -16.60 -2.44 -17.40
N ILE A 694 -16.40 -2.30 -16.08
CA ILE A 694 -15.48 -1.35 -15.45
C ILE A 694 -14.38 -2.12 -14.71
N GLY A 695 -13.59 -2.87 -15.47
CA GLY A 695 -12.42 -3.61 -14.99
C GLY A 695 -11.37 -3.80 -16.07
N PHE A 696 -10.22 -4.33 -15.68
CA PHE A 696 -9.10 -4.70 -16.53
C PHE A 696 -8.72 -6.16 -16.28
N SER A 697 -8.21 -6.86 -17.30
CA SER A 697 -7.62 -8.19 -17.08
C SER A 697 -6.34 -8.07 -16.25
N GLN A 698 -6.12 -9.03 -15.36
CA GLN A 698 -4.85 -9.21 -14.65
C GLN A 698 -4.18 -10.48 -15.20
N TRP A 699 -2.89 -10.37 -15.55
CA TRP A 699 -2.06 -11.52 -15.97
C TRP A 699 -0.82 -11.70 -15.09
N SER A 700 -0.38 -10.63 -14.42
CA SER A 700 0.89 -10.54 -13.69
C SER A 700 0.69 -10.70 -12.18
N PRO A 701 1.71 -11.19 -11.43
CA PRO A 701 1.74 -11.08 -9.97
C PRO A 701 1.89 -9.64 -9.45
N VAL A 702 2.35 -8.72 -10.30
CA VAL A 702 2.53 -7.30 -9.98
C VAL A 702 1.25 -6.52 -10.37
N SER A 703 0.80 -5.61 -9.51
CA SER A 703 -0.37 -4.78 -9.79
C SER A 703 -0.09 -3.81 -10.94
N VAL A 704 -1.03 -3.65 -11.87
CA VAL A 704 -0.83 -2.86 -13.11
C VAL A 704 -0.27 -1.44 -12.90
N PRO A 705 -0.64 -0.67 -11.85
CA PRO A 705 -0.09 0.67 -11.64
C PRO A 705 1.33 0.69 -11.06
N SER A 706 1.86 -0.43 -10.55
CA SER A 706 3.25 -0.49 -10.04
C SER A 706 4.23 -0.05 -11.13
N PRO A 707 5.23 0.79 -10.81
CA PRO A 707 6.23 1.19 -11.80
C PRO A 707 7.10 0.01 -12.26
N PHE A 708 7.08 -1.13 -11.55
CA PHE A 708 7.73 -2.39 -11.92
C PHE A 708 6.89 -3.31 -12.82
N PHE A 709 5.61 -3.02 -13.06
CA PHE A 709 4.75 -3.81 -13.96
C PHE A 709 5.29 -3.82 -15.39
N ASP A 710 5.21 -4.97 -16.07
CA ASP A 710 5.53 -5.08 -17.50
C ASP A 710 4.35 -4.62 -18.37
N ASN A 711 4.47 -3.43 -18.95
CA ASN A 711 3.51 -2.86 -19.88
C ASN A 711 3.94 -2.98 -21.36
N SER A 712 5.00 -3.74 -21.67
CA SER A 712 5.58 -3.83 -23.03
C SER A 712 4.60 -4.34 -24.10
N ASN A 713 3.66 -5.20 -23.71
CA ASN A 713 2.65 -5.77 -24.59
C ASN A 713 1.35 -4.94 -24.71
N GLY A 714 1.28 -3.78 -24.02
CA GLY A 714 0.10 -2.90 -23.99
C GLY A 714 -0.91 -3.26 -22.89
N PRO A 715 -1.95 -2.42 -22.68
CA PRO A 715 -2.88 -2.52 -21.56
C PRO A 715 -3.89 -3.66 -21.66
N ASP A 716 -4.19 -4.13 -22.88
CA ASP A 716 -5.17 -5.19 -23.15
C ASP A 716 -4.51 -6.58 -23.28
N TYR A 717 -3.23 -6.72 -22.89
CA TYR A 717 -2.49 -7.98 -23.00
C TYR A 717 -3.01 -9.04 -22.02
N ASP A 718 -3.51 -10.15 -22.57
CA ASP A 718 -3.88 -11.33 -21.82
C ASP A 718 -3.31 -12.60 -22.48
N PRO A 719 -2.25 -13.22 -21.90
CA PRO A 719 -1.67 -14.45 -22.44
C PRO A 719 -2.61 -15.66 -22.34
N TYR A 720 -3.64 -15.57 -21.49
CA TYR A 720 -4.65 -16.60 -21.26
C TYR A 720 -6.06 -16.10 -21.58
N ALA A 721 -6.20 -15.29 -22.63
CA ALA A 721 -7.50 -14.90 -23.18
C ALA A 721 -8.38 -16.13 -23.50
N PHE A 722 -9.68 -16.02 -23.20
CA PHE A 722 -10.66 -17.12 -23.25
C PHE A 722 -10.65 -17.90 -24.58
N ASP A 723 -10.32 -19.19 -24.48
CA ASP A 723 -10.27 -20.16 -25.58
C ASP A 723 -10.69 -21.55 -25.05
N PRO A 724 -12.00 -21.83 -24.95
CA PRO A 724 -12.50 -23.08 -24.38
C PRO A 724 -12.19 -24.31 -25.25
N ASP A 725 -11.86 -24.13 -26.53
CA ASP A 725 -11.52 -25.26 -27.42
C ASP A 725 -10.03 -25.63 -27.32
N LYS A 726 -9.14 -24.64 -27.14
CA LYS A 726 -7.75 -24.89 -26.70
C LYS A 726 -7.69 -25.49 -25.31
N SER A 727 -8.55 -25.03 -24.38
CA SER A 727 -8.69 -25.64 -23.05
C SER A 727 -9.04 -27.13 -23.13
N LYS A 728 -10.08 -27.51 -23.89
CA LYS A 728 -10.43 -28.91 -24.15
C LYS A 728 -9.27 -29.69 -24.74
N ALA A 729 -8.63 -29.17 -25.79
CA ALA A 729 -7.51 -29.82 -26.47
C ALA A 729 -6.28 -30.04 -25.55
N LEU A 730 -6.00 -29.11 -24.63
CA LEU A 730 -4.95 -29.28 -23.62
C LEU A 730 -5.29 -30.42 -22.65
N LEU A 731 -6.52 -30.47 -22.12
CA LEU A 731 -7.01 -31.54 -21.24
C LEU A 731 -6.98 -32.92 -21.92
N ASP A 732 -7.43 -32.98 -23.18
CA ASP A 732 -7.34 -34.18 -24.02
C ASP A 732 -5.89 -34.65 -24.22
N SER A 733 -4.95 -33.71 -24.34
CA SER A 733 -3.51 -33.99 -24.55
C SER A 733 -2.75 -34.53 -23.32
N ILE A 734 -3.35 -34.46 -22.14
CA ILE A 734 -2.84 -35.09 -20.90
C ILE A 734 -3.65 -36.32 -20.48
N GLY A 735 -4.74 -36.64 -21.19
CA GLY A 735 -5.56 -37.80 -20.92
C GLY A 735 -6.71 -37.56 -19.94
N LEU A 736 -7.01 -36.32 -19.54
CA LEU A 736 -8.20 -36.01 -18.75
C LEU A 736 -9.39 -35.92 -19.71
N LYS A 737 -10.22 -36.97 -19.78
CA LYS A 737 -11.23 -37.20 -20.83
C LYS A 737 -12.54 -37.66 -20.20
N ASP A 738 -13.68 -37.30 -20.78
CA ASP A 738 -14.97 -37.91 -20.44
C ASP A 738 -14.98 -39.37 -20.95
N THR A 739 -15.24 -40.33 -20.06
CA THR A 739 -15.17 -41.78 -20.32
C THR A 739 -16.48 -42.55 -20.12
N ASP A 740 -17.54 -41.89 -19.66
CA ASP A 740 -18.89 -42.46 -19.43
C ASP A 740 -20.00 -41.69 -20.16
N GLY A 741 -19.77 -40.43 -20.53
CA GLY A 741 -20.69 -39.55 -21.24
C GLY A 741 -21.55 -38.67 -20.34
N ASP A 742 -21.19 -38.45 -19.07
CA ASP A 742 -21.93 -37.53 -18.19
C ASP A 742 -21.70 -36.03 -18.51
N GLY A 743 -20.62 -35.70 -19.24
CA GLY A 743 -20.22 -34.34 -19.58
C GLY A 743 -19.08 -33.77 -18.71
N VAL A 744 -18.54 -34.54 -17.77
CA VAL A 744 -17.38 -34.21 -16.93
C VAL A 744 -16.23 -35.15 -17.29
N ARG A 745 -15.01 -34.63 -17.34
CA ARG A 745 -13.81 -35.42 -17.63
C ARG A 745 -13.45 -36.26 -16.41
N ASN A 746 -12.94 -37.47 -16.60
CA ASN A 746 -12.43 -38.31 -15.51
C ASN A 746 -10.88 -38.28 -15.49
N ILE A 747 -10.29 -38.54 -14.31
CA ILE A 747 -8.84 -38.68 -14.11
C ILE A 747 -8.44 -40.10 -14.51
N THR A 748 -8.06 -40.28 -15.76
CA THR A 748 -7.81 -41.59 -16.39
C THR A 748 -6.57 -42.31 -15.88
N ASN A 749 -6.53 -43.62 -16.06
CA ASN A 749 -5.36 -44.46 -15.83
C ASN A 749 -4.18 -44.08 -16.76
N GLU A 750 -4.45 -43.48 -17.92
CA GLU A 750 -3.44 -42.90 -18.82
C GLU A 750 -2.72 -41.73 -18.13
N PHE A 751 -3.49 -40.73 -17.65
CA PHE A 751 -2.96 -39.62 -16.88
C PHE A 751 -2.16 -40.10 -15.66
N LEU A 752 -2.75 -40.97 -14.84
CA LEU A 752 -2.11 -41.43 -13.59
C LEU A 752 -0.78 -42.16 -13.82
N LYS A 753 -0.64 -42.94 -14.89
CA LYS A 753 0.62 -43.60 -15.24
C LYS A 753 1.69 -42.62 -15.69
N ASN A 754 1.31 -41.60 -16.47
CA ASN A 754 2.22 -40.53 -16.88
C ASN A 754 2.71 -39.71 -15.66
N HIS A 755 1.88 -39.57 -14.63
CA HIS A 755 2.21 -38.87 -13.37
C HIS A 755 2.72 -39.83 -12.25
N GLY A 756 3.27 -40.99 -12.63
CA GLY A 756 4.06 -41.84 -11.74
C GLY A 756 3.27 -42.63 -10.69
N PHE A 757 2.00 -42.94 -10.94
CA PHE A 757 1.27 -43.95 -10.16
C PHE A 757 1.57 -45.35 -10.73
N SER A 758 1.86 -46.32 -9.85
CA SER A 758 1.99 -47.71 -10.27
C SER A 758 0.62 -48.37 -10.49
N ASP A 759 0.56 -49.48 -11.23
CA ASP A 759 -0.65 -50.31 -11.32
C ASP A 759 -1.17 -50.73 -9.93
N ALA A 760 -0.28 -50.92 -8.96
CA ALA A 760 -0.61 -51.25 -7.58
C ALA A 760 -1.15 -50.06 -6.77
N ASP A 761 -0.98 -48.82 -7.24
CA ASP A 761 -1.61 -47.63 -6.65
C ASP A 761 -2.94 -47.32 -7.31
N ILE A 762 -3.01 -47.47 -8.63
CA ILE A 762 -4.26 -47.35 -9.41
C ILE A 762 -5.30 -48.37 -8.92
N ALA A 763 -4.89 -49.60 -8.61
CA ALA A 763 -5.76 -50.63 -8.04
C ALA A 763 -6.30 -50.35 -6.62
N LYS A 764 -5.92 -49.22 -5.99
CA LYS A 764 -6.45 -48.74 -4.69
C LYS A 764 -7.44 -47.59 -4.85
N LEU A 765 -7.58 -47.04 -6.05
CA LEU A 765 -8.49 -45.92 -6.36
C LEU A 765 -9.86 -46.43 -6.81
N PRO A 766 -10.89 -45.55 -6.90
CA PRO A 766 -12.14 -45.86 -7.59
C PRO A 766 -11.92 -46.23 -9.07
N ALA A 767 -12.94 -46.78 -9.75
CA ALA A 767 -12.85 -47.09 -11.18
C ALA A 767 -12.65 -45.80 -12.01
N GLU A 768 -12.25 -45.92 -13.28
CA GLU A 768 -11.90 -44.75 -14.09
C GLU A 768 -13.06 -43.73 -14.20
N ASN A 769 -14.25 -44.24 -14.46
CA ASN A 769 -15.51 -43.49 -14.50
C ASN A 769 -15.85 -42.84 -13.13
N ASP A 770 -15.56 -43.53 -12.02
CA ASP A 770 -15.81 -43.03 -10.66
C ASP A 770 -14.81 -41.93 -10.20
N ARG A 771 -13.91 -41.45 -11.07
CA ARG A 771 -12.88 -40.45 -10.75
C ARG A 771 -13.07 -39.17 -11.57
N GLU A 772 -14.23 -38.56 -11.43
CA GLU A 772 -14.58 -37.27 -12.03
C GLU A 772 -13.53 -36.18 -11.70
N LEU A 773 -13.32 -35.24 -12.61
CA LEU A 773 -12.46 -34.07 -12.47
C LEU A 773 -13.19 -33.00 -11.65
N GLU A 774 -13.42 -33.34 -10.39
CA GLU A 774 -14.19 -32.57 -9.41
C GLU A 774 -13.28 -32.02 -8.30
N PHE A 775 -13.50 -30.75 -7.89
CA PHE A 775 -12.82 -30.16 -6.74
C PHE A 775 -13.63 -29.04 -6.06
N VAL A 776 -13.28 -28.71 -4.81
CA VAL A 776 -13.90 -27.60 -4.07
C VAL A 776 -13.19 -26.28 -4.36
N LEU A 777 -13.94 -25.27 -4.79
CA LEU A 777 -13.49 -23.87 -4.82
C LEU A 777 -13.98 -23.14 -3.58
N ALA A 778 -13.05 -22.80 -2.69
CA ALA A 778 -13.34 -22.06 -1.47
C ALA A 778 -13.05 -20.55 -1.62
N THR A 779 -13.88 -19.72 -0.98
CA THR A 779 -13.59 -18.30 -0.75
C THR A 779 -14.25 -17.84 0.56
N ASN A 780 -14.12 -16.55 0.89
CA ASN A 780 -14.76 -15.99 2.08
C ASN A 780 -16.21 -15.58 1.78
N GLN A 781 -17.11 -15.92 2.70
CA GLN A 781 -18.49 -15.46 2.70
C GLN A 781 -18.59 -13.93 2.79
N ALA A 782 -19.75 -13.39 2.41
CA ALA A 782 -20.09 -11.96 2.47
C ALA A 782 -19.19 -11.05 1.62
N ASN A 783 -18.71 -11.55 0.47
CA ASN A 783 -18.03 -10.73 -0.53
C ASN A 783 -18.67 -10.98 -1.90
N ASP A 784 -19.65 -10.15 -2.25
CA ASP A 784 -20.48 -10.26 -3.47
C ASP A 784 -19.64 -10.38 -4.76
N ILE A 785 -18.50 -9.67 -4.84
CA ILE A 785 -17.59 -9.77 -5.99
C ILE A 785 -17.00 -11.19 -6.08
N ARG A 786 -16.49 -11.74 -4.97
CA ARG A 786 -15.92 -13.10 -4.91
C ARG A 786 -16.99 -14.17 -5.09
N ASP A 787 -18.19 -14.00 -4.53
CA ASP A 787 -19.34 -14.87 -4.72
C ASP A 787 -19.74 -14.94 -6.21
N ARG A 788 -19.86 -13.79 -6.88
CA ARG A 788 -20.30 -13.71 -8.29
C ARG A 788 -19.20 -14.14 -9.28
N VAL A 789 -17.93 -13.83 -9.01
CA VAL A 789 -16.80 -14.38 -9.80
C VAL A 789 -16.73 -15.90 -9.66
N SER A 790 -16.89 -16.44 -8.45
CA SER A 790 -16.87 -17.90 -8.24
C SER A 790 -17.99 -18.62 -9.00
N GLN A 791 -19.18 -18.03 -9.09
CA GLN A 791 -20.28 -18.58 -9.90
C GLN A 791 -19.96 -18.57 -11.40
N GLY A 792 -19.29 -17.54 -11.92
CA GLY A 792 -18.81 -17.52 -13.30
C GLY A 792 -17.75 -18.61 -13.55
N LEU A 793 -16.76 -18.74 -12.67
CA LEU A 793 -15.74 -19.80 -12.76
C LEU A 793 -16.33 -21.22 -12.77
N VAL A 794 -17.40 -21.47 -12.01
CA VAL A 794 -18.13 -22.76 -12.05
C VAL A 794 -18.78 -22.99 -13.42
N TYR A 795 -19.44 -21.97 -13.98
CA TYR A 795 -20.08 -22.06 -15.30
C TYR A 795 -19.08 -22.26 -16.44
N ASP A 796 -17.99 -21.49 -16.41
CA ASP A 796 -16.89 -21.50 -17.37
C ASP A 796 -16.18 -22.86 -17.41
N ALA A 797 -15.78 -23.36 -16.24
CA ALA A 797 -15.13 -24.66 -16.09
C ALA A 797 -16.04 -25.82 -16.54
N GLN A 798 -17.35 -25.71 -16.35
CA GLN A 798 -18.31 -26.69 -16.83
C GLN A 798 -18.33 -26.79 -18.37
N GLN A 799 -18.06 -25.69 -19.11
CA GLN A 799 -18.03 -25.72 -20.58
C GLN A 799 -16.86 -26.55 -21.16
N VAL A 800 -15.85 -26.84 -20.35
CA VAL A 800 -14.66 -27.64 -20.72
C VAL A 800 -14.62 -29.01 -20.05
N GLY A 801 -15.64 -29.37 -19.24
CA GLY A 801 -15.78 -30.65 -18.57
C GLY A 801 -15.07 -30.75 -17.21
N ILE A 802 -14.93 -29.64 -16.48
CA ILE A 802 -14.39 -29.58 -15.11
C ILE A 802 -15.55 -29.27 -14.15
N ARG A 803 -15.69 -30.02 -13.05
CA ARG A 803 -16.76 -29.81 -12.06
C ARG A 803 -16.22 -29.06 -10.83
N ILE A 804 -16.73 -27.85 -10.58
CA ILE A 804 -16.33 -27.04 -9.43
C ILE A 804 -17.46 -26.98 -8.40
N ASN A 805 -17.19 -27.46 -7.19
CA ASN A 805 -18.07 -27.31 -6.05
C ASN A 805 -17.75 -26.00 -5.30
N TYR A 806 -18.52 -24.94 -5.57
CA TYR A 806 -18.36 -23.66 -4.87
C TYR A 806 -18.76 -23.78 -3.39
N LYS A 807 -17.89 -23.32 -2.48
CA LYS A 807 -18.09 -23.41 -1.03
C LYS A 807 -17.55 -22.18 -0.30
N PRO A 808 -18.37 -21.14 -0.05
CA PRO A 808 -17.98 -20.03 0.81
C PRO A 808 -17.78 -20.50 2.26
N SER A 809 -16.94 -19.77 2.99
CA SER A 809 -16.54 -20.08 4.38
C SER A 809 -16.24 -18.82 5.17
N ASP A 810 -16.10 -18.91 6.50
CA ASP A 810 -15.61 -17.79 7.29
C ASP A 810 -14.17 -17.40 6.89
N PHE A 811 -13.84 -16.11 6.91
CA PHE A 811 -12.52 -15.63 6.50
C PHE A 811 -11.38 -16.25 7.34
N ASN A 812 -11.56 -16.41 8.65
CA ASN A 812 -10.54 -16.99 9.52
C ASN A 812 -10.41 -18.51 9.31
N ALA A 813 -11.50 -19.18 8.95
CA ALA A 813 -11.47 -20.59 8.55
C ALA A 813 -10.74 -20.76 7.21
N LEU A 814 -11.05 -19.94 6.21
CA LEU A 814 -10.38 -19.92 4.92
C LEU A 814 -8.87 -19.70 5.06
N VAL A 815 -8.45 -18.72 5.87
CA VAL A 815 -7.03 -18.47 6.20
C VAL A 815 -6.39 -19.68 6.90
N THR A 816 -7.11 -20.32 7.83
CA THR A 816 -6.60 -21.51 8.55
C THR A 816 -6.39 -22.70 7.62
N ASP A 817 -7.23 -22.87 6.60
CA ASP A 817 -7.11 -23.96 5.63
C ASP A 817 -6.15 -23.62 4.48
N LEU A 818 -6.03 -22.35 4.08
CA LEU A 818 -4.98 -21.82 3.20
C LEU A 818 -3.58 -22.12 3.76
N LEU A 819 -3.30 -21.65 4.98
CA LEU A 819 -2.01 -21.86 5.68
C LEU A 819 -1.79 -23.33 6.08
N GLY A 820 -2.87 -24.11 6.17
CA GLY A 820 -2.84 -25.54 6.46
C GLY A 820 -2.61 -26.44 5.24
N SER A 821 -2.70 -25.92 4.01
CA SER A 821 -2.78 -26.71 2.76
C SER A 821 -3.94 -27.73 2.75
N LYS A 822 -5.12 -27.29 3.18
CA LYS A 822 -6.33 -28.12 3.36
C LYS A 822 -7.46 -27.84 2.37
N TYR A 823 -7.17 -27.09 1.32
CA TYR A 823 -8.12 -26.71 0.27
C TYR A 823 -7.73 -27.36 -1.07
N ASP A 824 -8.65 -27.44 -2.02
CA ASP A 824 -8.35 -27.91 -3.39
C ASP A 824 -8.05 -26.70 -4.29
N ALA A 825 -9.02 -25.80 -4.44
CA ALA A 825 -8.84 -24.48 -5.01
C ALA A 825 -9.32 -23.38 -4.04
N ILE A 826 -8.62 -22.24 -4.01
CA ILE A 826 -9.04 -21.03 -3.30
C ILE A 826 -9.09 -19.86 -4.26
N LEU A 827 -10.21 -19.12 -4.26
CA LEU A 827 -10.30 -17.79 -4.85
C LEU A 827 -10.03 -16.75 -3.75
N LEU A 828 -9.00 -15.94 -3.95
CA LEU A 828 -8.62 -14.86 -3.04
C LEU A 828 -8.05 -13.69 -3.85
N GLY A 829 -7.51 -12.70 -3.17
CA GLY A 829 -6.84 -11.57 -3.77
C GLY A 829 -6.01 -10.82 -2.73
N LEU A 830 -5.01 -10.08 -3.23
CA LEU A 830 -4.06 -9.30 -2.46
C LEU A 830 -4.27 -7.81 -2.74
N THR A 831 -3.87 -6.95 -1.81
CA THR A 831 -3.98 -5.49 -1.94
C THR A 831 -2.94 -4.88 -2.87
N GLY A 832 -1.81 -5.56 -3.07
CA GLY A 832 -0.69 -5.04 -3.86
C GLY A 832 0.07 -3.91 -3.16
N ASP A 833 1.14 -3.47 -3.82
CA ASP A 833 1.98 -2.32 -3.44
C ASP A 833 2.71 -1.83 -4.72
N SER A 834 3.25 -0.62 -4.66
CA SER A 834 4.28 -0.07 -5.53
C SER A 834 5.41 -1.06 -5.81
N ASP A 835 5.94 -1.75 -4.78
CA ASP A 835 7.08 -2.66 -4.90
C ASP A 835 6.70 -4.17 -4.82
N PRO A 836 7.18 -5.03 -5.75
CA PRO A 836 6.94 -6.47 -5.70
C PRO A 836 7.51 -7.20 -4.48
N ASN A 837 8.50 -6.64 -3.77
CA ASN A 837 9.05 -7.21 -2.54
C ASN A 837 8.02 -7.31 -1.41
N SER A 838 6.97 -6.47 -1.43
CA SER A 838 5.81 -6.57 -0.52
C SER A 838 5.21 -7.99 -0.46
N ALA A 839 5.37 -8.79 -1.52
CA ALA A 839 4.84 -10.14 -1.65
C ALA A 839 5.87 -11.27 -1.49
N VAL A 840 7.10 -11.04 -0.98
CA VAL A 840 8.10 -12.14 -0.81
C VAL A 840 7.62 -13.27 0.11
N ASN A 841 6.70 -12.99 1.03
CA ASN A 841 6.09 -14.01 1.89
C ASN A 841 5.19 -15.00 1.13
N ILE A 842 4.77 -14.64 -0.09
CA ILE A 842 4.00 -15.47 -1.04
C ILE A 842 4.92 -16.09 -2.09
N TRP A 843 5.87 -15.33 -2.63
CA TRP A 843 6.65 -15.76 -3.79
C TRP A 843 7.88 -16.61 -3.49
N LYS A 844 8.52 -16.39 -2.34
CA LYS A 844 9.72 -17.15 -2.01
C LYS A 844 9.38 -18.56 -1.56
N THR A 845 10.17 -19.53 -1.98
CA THR A 845 9.96 -20.98 -1.73
C THR A 845 9.72 -21.35 -0.26
N ARG A 846 10.28 -20.56 0.67
CA ARG A 846 10.19 -20.74 2.13
C ARG A 846 9.18 -19.78 2.80
N GLY A 847 8.41 -19.03 2.00
CA GLY A 847 7.41 -18.07 2.43
C GLY A 847 6.20 -18.72 3.13
N HIS A 848 5.62 -18.01 4.09
CA HIS A 848 4.49 -18.52 4.87
C HIS A 848 3.17 -18.56 4.08
N LEU A 849 3.10 -17.91 2.92
CA LEU A 849 1.96 -17.82 2.01
C LEU A 849 2.31 -18.33 0.59
N HIS A 850 3.32 -19.22 0.44
CA HIS A 850 3.66 -19.93 -0.81
C HIS A 850 2.58 -20.97 -1.17
N ALA A 851 1.36 -20.46 -1.36
CA ALA A 851 0.11 -21.18 -1.11
C ALA A 851 -0.09 -22.39 -2.03
N TRP A 852 0.32 -22.25 -3.30
CA TRP A 852 0.21 -23.33 -4.27
C TRP A 852 1.04 -24.56 -3.88
N ARG A 853 2.16 -24.42 -3.15
CA ARG A 853 3.08 -25.55 -2.94
C ARG A 853 4.01 -25.37 -1.73
N TYR A 854 3.51 -25.50 -0.51
CA TYR A 854 4.35 -25.37 0.70
C TYR A 854 5.51 -26.38 0.81
N SER A 855 5.46 -27.51 0.08
CA SER A 855 6.60 -28.43 -0.07
C SER A 855 7.75 -27.91 -0.95
N ALA A 856 7.60 -26.76 -1.63
CA ALA A 856 8.69 -26.09 -2.32
C ALA A 856 9.82 -25.64 -1.37
N ALA A 857 9.51 -25.39 -0.08
CA ALA A 857 10.48 -25.01 0.94
C ALA A 857 11.60 -26.04 1.17
N ASP A 858 11.32 -27.32 0.87
CA ASP A 858 12.24 -28.46 1.01
C ASP A 858 12.67 -29.05 -0.36
N ASN A 859 11.88 -28.83 -1.42
CA ASN A 859 12.16 -29.33 -2.78
C ASN A 859 11.64 -28.37 -3.87
N PRO A 860 12.28 -27.22 -4.11
CA PRO A 860 11.81 -26.24 -5.09
C PRO A 860 12.13 -26.64 -6.53
N GLN A 861 11.23 -26.28 -7.46
CA GLN A 861 11.47 -26.39 -8.91
C GLN A 861 12.47 -25.32 -9.37
N ASP A 862 13.06 -25.49 -10.56
CA ASP A 862 14.13 -24.58 -11.02
C ASP A 862 13.62 -23.16 -11.31
N TRP A 863 12.38 -23.00 -11.78
CA TRP A 863 11.76 -21.67 -11.91
C TRP A 863 11.46 -21.04 -10.53
N GLU A 864 11.10 -21.84 -9.51
CA GLU A 864 10.88 -21.33 -8.15
C GLU A 864 12.20 -20.80 -7.53
N LYS A 865 13.34 -21.43 -7.85
CA LYS A 865 14.68 -20.94 -7.46
C LYS A 865 15.07 -19.66 -8.21
N GLN A 866 14.68 -19.55 -9.48
CA GLN A 866 14.88 -18.32 -10.26
C GLN A 866 14.02 -17.18 -9.72
N VAL A 867 12.79 -17.44 -9.29
CA VAL A 867 11.95 -16.46 -8.57
C VAL A 867 12.59 -16.02 -7.26
N ASP A 868 13.09 -16.95 -6.43
CA ASP A 868 13.85 -16.61 -5.21
C ASP A 868 15.03 -15.65 -5.54
N GLN A 869 15.83 -16.00 -6.55
CA GLN A 869 17.01 -15.22 -6.98
C GLN A 869 16.65 -13.84 -7.53
N LEU A 870 15.66 -13.73 -8.43
CA LEU A 870 15.27 -12.46 -9.05
C LEU A 870 14.71 -11.46 -8.03
N LEU A 871 13.99 -11.96 -7.03
CA LEU A 871 13.52 -11.13 -5.91
C LEU A 871 14.70 -10.63 -5.06
N ASP A 872 15.70 -11.48 -4.78
CA ASP A 872 16.92 -11.07 -4.07
C ASP A 872 17.79 -10.06 -4.86
N GLU A 873 17.94 -10.24 -6.18
CA GLU A 873 18.68 -9.28 -7.01
C GLU A 873 17.92 -7.94 -7.19
N GLY A 874 16.58 -7.97 -7.20
CA GLY A 874 15.72 -6.79 -7.28
C GLY A 874 15.72 -5.92 -6.02
N VAL A 875 15.89 -6.51 -4.83
CA VAL A 875 16.06 -5.74 -3.58
C VAL A 875 17.50 -5.29 -3.34
N ALA A 876 18.49 -6.03 -3.83
CA ALA A 876 19.92 -5.69 -3.71
C ALA A 876 20.41 -4.65 -4.75
N THR A 877 19.51 -4.06 -5.55
CA THR A 877 19.83 -3.11 -6.62
C THR A 877 19.10 -1.78 -6.41
N TYR A 878 19.83 -0.67 -6.21
CA TYR A 878 19.25 0.69 -6.15
C TYR A 878 18.94 1.29 -7.52
N ASP A 879 19.60 0.83 -8.59
CA ASP A 879 19.32 1.26 -9.96
C ASP A 879 17.92 0.78 -10.39
N PHE A 880 17.01 1.72 -10.66
CA PHE A 880 15.60 1.41 -10.86
C PHE A 880 15.35 0.57 -12.12
N ASP A 881 15.97 0.92 -13.24
CA ASP A 881 15.74 0.23 -14.51
C ASP A 881 16.34 -1.18 -14.50
N LYS A 882 17.50 -1.37 -13.86
CA LYS A 882 18.08 -2.70 -13.59
C LYS A 882 17.19 -3.51 -12.63
N ALA A 883 16.70 -2.90 -11.55
CA ALA A 883 15.77 -3.57 -10.63
C ALA A 883 14.49 -4.01 -11.36
N LYS A 884 13.93 -3.14 -12.22
CA LYS A 884 12.78 -3.47 -13.07
C LYS A 884 13.06 -4.64 -14.01
N GLY A 885 14.25 -4.74 -14.60
CA GLY A 885 14.65 -5.89 -15.41
C GLY A 885 14.42 -7.24 -14.70
N TYR A 886 14.80 -7.34 -13.43
CA TYR A 886 14.58 -8.55 -12.62
C TYR A 886 13.10 -8.82 -12.34
N TYR A 887 12.33 -7.78 -12.00
CA TYR A 887 10.90 -7.94 -11.74
C TYR A 887 10.07 -8.24 -13.00
N VAL A 888 10.53 -7.83 -14.20
CA VAL A 888 9.90 -8.23 -15.48
C VAL A 888 10.11 -9.73 -15.72
N GLU A 889 11.34 -10.24 -15.57
CA GLU A 889 11.61 -11.69 -15.72
C GLU A 889 10.83 -12.53 -14.69
N PHE A 890 10.71 -12.05 -13.45
CA PHE A 890 9.85 -12.66 -12.43
C PHE A 890 8.38 -12.76 -12.87
N GLN A 891 7.82 -11.69 -13.45
CA GLN A 891 6.46 -11.70 -13.98
C GLN A 891 6.29 -12.69 -15.14
N HIS A 892 7.32 -12.86 -15.98
CA HIS A 892 7.33 -13.81 -17.10
C HIS A 892 7.40 -15.26 -16.60
N LEU A 893 8.26 -15.56 -15.62
CA LEU A 893 8.31 -16.89 -15.00
C LEU A 893 6.99 -17.27 -14.32
N VAL A 894 6.33 -16.34 -13.62
CA VAL A 894 5.02 -16.57 -13.01
C VAL A 894 3.93 -16.75 -14.07
N ARG A 895 3.92 -15.94 -15.14
CA ARG A 895 3.03 -16.09 -16.29
C ARG A 895 3.15 -17.50 -16.90
N ASP A 896 4.37 -17.94 -17.19
CA ASP A 896 4.62 -19.16 -17.96
C ASP A 896 4.48 -20.45 -17.13
N ASN A 897 4.55 -20.36 -15.79
CA ASN A 897 4.35 -21.51 -14.89
C ASN A 897 2.97 -21.55 -14.21
N LEU A 898 2.17 -20.48 -14.27
CA LEU A 898 0.83 -20.37 -13.68
C LEU A 898 0.70 -20.94 -12.24
N PRO A 899 1.53 -20.55 -11.25
CA PRO A 899 1.32 -20.97 -9.86
C PRO A 899 0.00 -20.46 -9.27
N LEU A 900 -0.41 -19.25 -9.70
CA LEU A 900 -1.69 -18.61 -9.44
C LEU A 900 -2.31 -18.21 -10.78
N ILE A 901 -3.61 -18.44 -10.97
CA ILE A 901 -4.34 -18.00 -12.16
C ILE A 901 -4.96 -16.63 -11.87
N TYR A 902 -4.46 -15.59 -12.53
CA TYR A 902 -4.96 -14.22 -12.38
C TYR A 902 -6.24 -13.95 -13.17
N LEU A 903 -7.13 -13.15 -12.58
CA LEU A 903 -8.46 -12.86 -13.07
C LEU A 903 -8.57 -11.43 -13.59
N MET A 904 -9.23 -10.53 -12.85
CA MET A 904 -9.43 -9.12 -13.21
C MET A 904 -9.28 -8.20 -12.00
N ASN A 905 -8.97 -6.94 -12.27
CA ASN A 905 -8.96 -5.83 -11.32
C ASN A 905 -10.06 -4.81 -11.67
N GLN A 906 -10.60 -4.13 -10.66
CA GLN A 906 -11.50 -3.00 -10.85
C GLN A 906 -10.75 -1.74 -11.34
N ARG A 907 -11.47 -0.79 -11.92
CA ARG A 907 -10.94 0.55 -12.16
C ARG A 907 -11.08 1.41 -10.92
N PHE A 908 -10.21 2.41 -10.77
CA PHE A 908 -10.40 3.49 -9.82
C PHE A 908 -11.63 4.33 -10.24
N LEU A 909 -12.57 4.51 -9.32
CA LEU A 909 -13.83 5.19 -9.55
C LEU A 909 -14.05 6.17 -8.40
N TYR A 910 -14.15 7.47 -8.70
CA TYR A 910 -14.30 8.51 -7.67
C TYR A 910 -15.46 9.43 -8.02
N ALA A 911 -16.19 9.91 -7.01
CA ALA A 911 -17.26 10.88 -7.16
C ALA A 911 -17.18 11.97 -6.08
N SER A 912 -17.42 13.21 -6.46
CA SER A 912 -17.41 14.34 -5.52
C SER A 912 -18.39 15.43 -5.90
N LYS A 913 -18.87 16.17 -4.89
CA LYS A 913 -19.80 17.28 -5.07
C LYS A 913 -19.23 18.34 -6.00
N LYS A 914 -20.15 19.03 -6.68
CA LYS A 914 -19.87 20.27 -7.38
C LYS A 914 -19.24 21.30 -6.45
N GLY A 915 -18.18 21.97 -6.89
CA GLY A 915 -17.54 23.06 -6.14
C GLY A 915 -16.41 22.61 -5.20
N LEU A 916 -16.10 21.31 -5.13
CA LEU A 916 -14.79 20.86 -4.67
C LEU A 916 -13.80 21.06 -5.83
N ALA A 917 -12.74 21.83 -5.61
CA ALA A 917 -11.74 22.19 -6.63
C ALA A 917 -10.40 21.46 -6.40
N ASN A 918 -9.50 21.53 -7.40
CA ASN A 918 -8.29 20.68 -7.50
C ASN A 918 -8.57 19.17 -7.46
N ASN A 919 -9.80 18.74 -7.79
CA ASN A 919 -10.29 17.39 -7.56
C ASN A 919 -10.24 16.45 -8.79
N LYS A 920 -9.45 16.78 -9.84
CA LYS A 920 -9.62 16.21 -11.19
C LYS A 920 -8.43 15.44 -11.75
N ARG A 921 -7.20 15.70 -11.28
CA ARG A 921 -5.98 15.04 -11.80
C ARG A 921 -5.62 13.71 -11.14
N PHE A 922 -6.45 13.22 -10.21
CA PHE A 922 -6.14 12.01 -9.45
C PHE A 922 -6.05 10.78 -10.34
N GLN A 923 -4.99 10.01 -10.12
CA GLN A 923 -4.78 8.71 -10.74
C GLN A 923 -5.04 7.60 -9.74
N ALA A 924 -5.05 6.37 -10.23
CA ALA A 924 -5.29 5.17 -9.45
C ALA A 924 -4.06 4.78 -8.61
N ASN A 925 -3.70 5.60 -7.62
CA ASN A 925 -2.66 5.26 -6.65
C ASN A 925 -3.17 4.17 -5.67
N ALA A 926 -2.24 3.55 -4.95
CA ALA A 926 -2.50 2.46 -4.04
C ALA A 926 -3.41 2.86 -2.88
N TYR A 927 -4.40 2.00 -2.65
CA TYR A 927 -4.79 1.67 -1.30
C TYR A 927 -3.51 1.17 -0.58
N PHE A 928 -3.04 1.87 0.45
CA PHE A 928 -1.74 1.72 1.15
C PHE A 928 -0.51 2.53 0.66
N GLY A 929 -0.70 3.70 0.06
CA GLY A 929 0.22 4.80 0.40
C GLY A 929 0.02 5.19 1.88
N TYR A 930 1.02 5.01 2.75
CA TYR A 930 0.93 5.49 4.15
C TYR A 930 1.25 7.00 4.24
N ASP A 931 1.91 7.55 3.22
CA ASP A 931 2.22 8.98 3.05
C ASP A 931 0.96 9.85 2.98
N GLY A 932 0.39 10.18 4.15
CA GLY A 932 -0.46 11.36 4.46
C GLY A 932 -1.86 11.44 3.83
N GLY A 933 -2.00 10.91 2.62
CA GLY A 933 -3.10 11.06 1.70
C GLY A 933 -2.83 10.22 0.45
N ARG A 934 -3.48 9.04 0.40
CA ARG A 934 -3.61 8.19 -0.80
C ARG A 934 -3.82 9.11 -2.01
N GLY A 935 -2.98 9.09 -3.07
CA GLY A 935 -2.98 9.90 -4.31
C GLY A 935 -3.98 11.06 -4.58
N PHE A 936 -4.34 11.79 -3.54
CA PHE A 936 -5.39 12.78 -3.39
C PHE A 936 -4.78 13.77 -2.39
N ASP A 937 -4.07 14.79 -2.86
CA ASP A 937 -3.45 15.77 -1.95
C ASP A 937 -4.57 16.68 -1.41
N ASP A 938 -5.31 16.20 -0.40
CA ASP A 938 -6.53 16.82 0.13
C ASP A 938 -6.27 18.20 0.77
N ILE A 939 -5.00 18.48 1.06
CA ILE A 939 -4.47 19.79 1.41
C ILE A 939 -4.65 20.83 0.28
N LEU A 940 -4.68 20.38 -0.98
CA LEU A 940 -4.90 21.22 -2.18
C LEU A 940 -6.38 21.40 -2.50
N TRP A 941 -7.27 20.62 -1.89
CA TRP A 941 -8.70 20.78 -2.12
C TRP A 941 -9.20 22.07 -1.46
N TRP A 942 -10.14 22.74 -2.14
CA TRP A 942 -10.78 23.95 -1.63
C TRP A 942 -12.21 24.07 -2.20
N ARG A 943 -13.03 24.96 -1.62
CA ARG A 943 -14.41 25.21 -2.08
C ARG A 943 -14.47 26.35 -3.12
N ASP A 944 -14.59 26.00 -4.40
CA ASP A 944 -15.16 26.87 -5.45
C ASP A 944 -16.69 27.01 -5.26
N GLU A 945 -17.09 27.47 -4.07
CA GLU A 945 -18.45 27.97 -3.82
C GLU A 945 -18.61 29.42 -4.29
N ALA A 946 -17.57 30.00 -4.89
CA ALA A 946 -17.49 30.15 -6.36
C ALA A 946 -16.25 31.00 -6.72
N ARG A 947 -16.23 31.51 -7.96
CA ARG A 947 -16.14 32.97 -8.17
C ARG A 947 -17.12 33.69 -7.23
N ARG A 948 -16.78 33.81 -5.94
CA ARG A 948 -17.72 33.95 -4.80
C ARG A 948 -18.34 35.34 -4.65
N THR A 949 -18.56 36.04 -5.75
CA THR A 949 -19.30 37.32 -5.94
C THR A 949 -18.81 38.54 -5.13
N GLU A 950 -17.92 38.35 -4.15
CA GLU A 950 -17.57 39.32 -3.11
C GLU A 950 -16.10 39.80 -3.21
N THR A 951 -15.16 38.89 -3.51
CA THR A 951 -13.74 39.21 -3.84
C THR A 951 -13.56 39.89 -5.22
N LEU A 952 -14.67 40.29 -5.84
CA LEU A 952 -14.75 41.15 -7.03
C LEU A 952 -15.64 42.38 -6.77
N LYS A 953 -15.87 42.73 -5.48
CA LYS A 953 -16.59 43.91 -5.02
C LYS A 953 -15.83 44.70 -3.94
N ASN A 954 -14.97 44.02 -3.19
CA ASN A 954 -13.90 44.60 -2.37
C ASN A 954 -12.57 44.50 -3.11
#